data_AF-A0A651GQW5-F1
#
_entry.id   AF-A0A651GQW5-F1
#
_cell.length_a   1.000
_cell.length_b   1.000
_cell.length_c   1.000
_cell.angle_alpha   90.00
_cell.angle_beta   90.00
_cell.angle_gamma   90.00
#
_symmetry.space_group_name_H-M   'P 1'
#
loop_
_entity.id
_entity.type
_entity.pdbx_description
1 polymer ?
#
loop_
_entity_poly.entity_id
_entity_poly.type
_entity_poly.pdbx_seq_one_letter_code
_entity_poly.pdbx_strand_id
1 'polypeptide(L)'
;MSGHERRIVFSYFWNCTQFCFRMYRVFSCVISFMLPFCANAQSPEVVPGDVLVSLKAGVTAEQLTDDLRELNGQTTGFYVKDQIAAQMNIWLVGFDHVAIPMDKMLHTVKGHPWVDHAQFNHKIEAHSTPNDPLYSEQWQYHNDGSNDGVAGADIRAQEGWEITTGGQTVFGDDIVVAVLDDGHVMAHQDFGGNLWVNTAEIPGNGIDDDGNGYVDDYLGWNVQLNNDFVHGGSHGTPVLGIIGAKGNNGVGVAGVNWDVKLMIIKTNLLTSEAAVLSGYSYALNMRQLYNESNGEEGAFIVATNASWGAMPGNPANAPLWCGFYDLMGQEGILSVCSAANTDIDMDQFGGLPASCGSEYLIAVTSCDNTDTKVTNAGYGAETVHLGAPGEGVFTTLGGTAPYGTFSGTSAAAPHVTGAIALLYSTICPQLASMAKSDPSAAALLVRDYILAGVDSLASLQNITVTGGRLNLKNSLDLLTAACANDECFIPFALNVEQNTPSSYTLSWEGWSGDESFNLQFRELGEDTWTTISGLAENNFDLSDLELCLEMEFRVQAVCEQDESPFSEPLSWTTDGCCDAPFLVLAGATDESATLEWEPITAAESYTIRYRKIQEEEWIELADLTSIETTVSDLELCAEYEAQIMSHCSNEEQSGYSPSLQFRATGCETCLDLFYCQAYGNSTWEWIDELQLNTLHNISGNDGGYGNYTHLTTQLEQGEVYELAMIAGLDFGEMWYTIWVWIDFNQNGIFENSERFYTPGAIQTEEGSIDITIPSDALLGATRMRVMMLHGTPVTWGELQNPCMTGFDWGEVEDYCVEIIESTTSVRENKGADVQLFPNPANTSFRVVMPSEMVSETGTLHLVNSLGQPVASMPANHPELFWNVGHLAPGHYQLILQNNQSIAFRKPVIITK
;
A
#
# COMPACT_ATOMS: atom_id res chain seq x y z
N MET A 1 43.88 48.95 7.89
CA MET A 1 44.95 49.02 8.93
C MET A 1 44.73 47.81 9.83
N SER A 2 45.69 46.94 10.16
CA SER A 2 47.14 47.04 10.20
C SER A 2 47.76 45.65 10.00
N GLY A 3 48.95 45.60 9.39
CA GLY A 3 49.66 44.37 9.03
C GLY A 3 50.48 43.78 10.18
N HIS A 4 49.82 43.22 11.20
CA HIS A 4 50.50 42.49 12.28
C HIS A 4 49.88 41.13 12.68
N GLU A 5 48.88 40.61 11.96
CA GLU A 5 48.32 39.27 12.24
C GLU A 5 48.64 38.20 11.16
N ARG A 6 49.38 38.55 10.09
CA ARG A 6 49.78 37.58 9.04
C ARG A 6 51.13 36.90 9.23
N ARG A 7 51.78 37.03 10.40
CA ARG A 7 53.10 36.40 10.67
C ARG A 7 53.11 35.24 11.67
N ILE A 8 51.96 34.82 12.21
CA ILE A 8 51.88 33.68 13.13
C ILE A 8 51.23 32.43 12.47
N VAL A 9 50.48 32.60 11.38
CA VAL A 9 49.81 31.48 10.68
C VAL A 9 50.73 30.74 9.68
N PHE A 10 51.84 31.36 9.25
CA PHE A 10 52.79 30.74 8.30
C PHE A 10 53.86 29.84 8.95
N SER A 11 54.04 29.85 10.29
CA SER A 11 55.01 28.97 10.96
C SER A 11 54.43 27.66 11.50
N TYR A 12 53.09 27.51 11.52
CA TYR A 12 52.43 26.27 11.92
C TYR A 12 52.14 25.33 10.74
N PHE A 13 51.97 25.85 9.52
CA PHE A 13 51.73 25.03 8.32
C PHE A 13 52.97 24.41 7.66
N TRP A 14 54.19 24.84 8.05
CA TRP A 14 55.44 24.28 7.50
C TRP A 14 56.00 23.10 8.33
N ASN A 15 55.60 22.97 9.61
CA ASN A 15 56.14 21.94 10.52
C ASN A 15 55.30 20.64 10.61
N CYS A 16 54.06 20.61 10.10
CA CYS A 16 53.28 19.36 10.03
C CYS A 16 53.56 18.53 8.77
N THR A 17 54.00 19.14 7.66
CA THR A 17 54.24 18.45 6.39
C THR A 17 55.61 17.75 6.32
N GLN A 18 56.55 18.07 7.21
CA GLN A 18 57.86 17.40 7.32
C GLN A 18 57.89 16.24 8.34
N PHE A 19 56.88 16.11 9.22
CA PHE A 19 56.79 15.01 10.18
C PHE A 19 56.05 13.78 9.58
N CYS A 20 55.08 13.99 8.68
CA CYS A 20 54.37 12.91 7.99
C CYS A 20 55.21 12.16 6.93
N PHE A 21 56.23 12.78 6.34
CA PHE A 21 57.05 12.14 5.29
C PHE A 21 58.23 11.30 5.81
N ARG A 22 58.50 11.31 7.12
CA ARG A 22 59.66 10.60 7.71
C ARG A 22 59.31 9.38 8.56
N MET A 23 58.03 9.16 8.87
CA MET A 23 57.58 7.97 9.62
C MET A 23 57.11 6.81 8.73
N TYR A 24 56.89 7.04 7.43
CA TYR A 24 56.51 5.99 6.47
C TYR A 24 57.69 5.23 5.84
N ARG A 25 58.95 5.60 6.16
CA ARG A 25 60.16 4.98 5.57
C ARG A 25 61.01 4.15 6.53
N VAL A 26 60.56 3.93 7.77
CA VAL A 26 61.34 3.15 8.77
C VAL A 26 60.59 1.90 9.28
N PHE A 27 59.30 1.72 8.94
CA PHE A 27 58.50 0.54 9.31
C PHE A 27 58.28 -0.48 8.18
N SER A 28 59.17 -0.51 7.17
CA SER A 28 59.07 -1.45 6.03
C SER A 28 60.36 -2.27 5.80
N CYS A 29 61.22 -2.44 6.81
CA CYS A 29 62.51 -3.13 6.63
C CYS A 29 62.88 -4.18 7.70
N VAL A 30 61.96 -4.65 8.55
CA VAL A 30 62.30 -5.66 9.59
C VAL A 30 61.34 -6.86 9.66
N ILE A 31 60.57 -7.15 8.61
CA ILE A 31 59.89 -8.46 8.48
C ILE A 31 60.22 -9.03 7.09
N SER A 32 61.47 -9.45 6.95
CA SER A 32 61.94 -10.27 5.84
C SER A 32 62.97 -11.23 6.43
N PHE A 33 62.53 -12.17 7.25
CA PHE A 33 63.20 -13.46 7.45
C PHE A 33 62.25 -14.38 8.22
N MET A 34 61.85 -15.47 7.53
CA MET A 34 61.17 -16.69 7.98
C MET A 34 59.67 -16.87 7.70
N LEU A 35 59.45 -17.90 6.86
CA LEU A 35 58.24 -18.67 6.51
C LEU A 35 57.37 -18.12 5.36
N PRO A 36 57.45 -18.73 4.14
CA PRO A 36 56.53 -18.44 3.06
C PRO A 36 55.24 -19.21 3.29
N PHE A 37 54.18 -18.53 3.73
CA PHE A 37 52.84 -18.95 3.30
C PHE A 37 52.70 -18.44 1.87
N CYS A 38 52.86 -19.33 0.89
CA CYS A 38 52.44 -19.07 -0.47
C CYS A 38 50.91 -18.90 -0.45
N ALA A 39 50.44 -17.66 -0.33
CA ALA A 39 49.16 -17.29 -0.89
C ALA A 39 49.34 -17.30 -2.42
N ASN A 40 49.11 -18.46 -3.05
CA ASN A 40 48.87 -18.51 -4.48
C ASN A 40 47.50 -17.89 -4.71
N ALA A 41 47.44 -16.56 -4.89
CA ALA A 41 46.42 -16.00 -5.75
C ALA A 41 46.75 -16.50 -7.16
N GLN A 42 46.12 -17.59 -7.57
CA GLN A 42 46.22 -18.08 -8.94
C GLN A 42 45.58 -17.01 -9.82
N SER A 43 46.38 -16.27 -10.59
CA SER A 43 45.87 -15.44 -11.67
C SER A 43 45.15 -16.35 -12.68
N PRO A 44 43.96 -15.96 -13.20
CA PRO A 44 43.20 -16.81 -14.13
C PRO A 44 44.08 -17.23 -15.31
N GLU A 45 44.01 -18.50 -15.69
CA GLU A 45 44.85 -19.02 -16.77
C GLU A 45 44.45 -18.34 -18.09
N VAL A 46 45.42 -17.77 -18.82
CA VAL A 46 45.18 -17.08 -20.10
C VAL A 46 45.26 -18.07 -21.26
N VAL A 47 44.42 -17.92 -22.29
CA VAL A 47 44.54 -18.62 -23.58
C VAL A 47 45.79 -18.07 -24.31
N PRO A 48 46.86 -18.87 -24.47
CA PRO A 48 48.12 -18.35 -24.99
C PRO A 48 48.00 -17.83 -26.44
N GLY A 49 48.42 -16.59 -26.66
CA GLY A 49 48.38 -15.96 -27.99
C GLY A 49 47.09 -15.21 -28.32
N ASP A 50 46.15 -15.10 -27.38
CA ASP A 50 44.85 -14.47 -27.61
C ASP A 50 44.70 -13.17 -26.83
N VAL A 51 44.18 -12.15 -27.51
CA VAL A 51 43.82 -10.85 -26.92
C VAL A 51 42.41 -10.50 -27.37
N LEU A 52 41.57 -10.08 -26.43
CA LEU A 52 40.31 -9.41 -26.73
C LEU A 52 40.58 -7.92 -26.89
N VAL A 53 40.04 -7.31 -27.93
CA VAL A 53 40.23 -5.90 -28.26
C VAL A 53 38.91 -5.25 -28.64
N SER A 54 38.55 -4.16 -27.98
CA SER A 54 37.49 -3.26 -28.41
C SER A 54 38.11 -2.12 -29.21
N LEU A 55 37.53 -1.84 -30.39
CA LEU A 55 38.02 -0.83 -31.32
C LEU A 55 37.10 0.39 -31.33
N LYS A 56 37.69 1.58 -31.45
CA LYS A 56 36.94 2.83 -31.58
C LYS A 56 36.06 2.83 -32.82
N ALA A 57 34.96 3.59 -32.76
CA ALA A 57 33.99 3.69 -33.85
C ALA A 57 34.65 4.01 -35.20
N GLY A 58 34.28 3.26 -36.24
CA GLY A 58 34.79 3.43 -37.61
C GLY A 58 36.15 2.78 -37.89
N VAL A 59 36.74 2.04 -36.93
CA VAL A 59 37.96 1.25 -37.14
C VAL A 59 37.63 -0.24 -37.23
N THR A 60 38.24 -0.94 -38.20
CA THR A 60 38.10 -2.39 -38.38
C THR A 60 39.30 -3.15 -37.82
N ALA A 61 39.11 -4.43 -37.46
CA ALA A 61 40.18 -5.25 -36.91
C ALA A 61 41.27 -5.59 -37.93
N GLU A 62 40.97 -5.54 -39.22
CA GLU A 62 41.96 -5.69 -40.31
C GLU A 62 42.94 -4.52 -40.31
N GLN A 63 42.46 -3.29 -40.06
CA GLN A 63 43.32 -2.11 -39.96
C GLN A 63 44.31 -2.26 -38.80
N LEU A 64 43.81 -2.66 -37.62
CA LEU A 64 44.68 -2.95 -36.47
C LEU A 64 45.68 -4.07 -36.77
N THR A 65 45.24 -5.10 -37.48
CA THR A 65 46.09 -6.23 -37.87
C THR A 65 47.22 -5.82 -38.79
N ASP A 66 46.95 -4.96 -39.79
CA ASP A 66 47.97 -4.48 -40.72
C ASP A 66 49.06 -3.66 -40.00
N ASP A 67 48.71 -2.84 -39.01
CA ASP A 67 49.68 -2.03 -38.26
C ASP A 67 50.52 -2.89 -37.28
N LEU A 68 49.91 -3.92 -36.70
CA LEU A 68 50.56 -4.79 -35.73
C LEU A 68 51.20 -6.05 -36.33
N ARG A 69 51.23 -6.22 -37.66
CA ARG A 69 51.90 -7.35 -38.34
C ARG A 69 53.39 -7.46 -38.04
N GLU A 70 54.06 -6.33 -37.83
CA GLU A 70 55.46 -6.27 -37.44
C GLU A 70 55.66 -5.33 -36.25
N LEU A 71 56.43 -5.76 -35.26
CA LEU A 71 56.76 -4.96 -34.10
C LEU A 71 58.27 -4.90 -33.92
N ASN A 72 58.86 -3.72 -34.10
CA ASN A 72 60.31 -3.50 -34.09
C ASN A 72 61.09 -4.42 -35.07
N GLY A 73 60.52 -4.68 -36.26
CA GLY A 73 61.14 -5.51 -37.30
C GLY A 73 61.04 -7.02 -37.04
N GLN A 74 60.22 -7.45 -36.09
CA GLN A 74 59.86 -8.85 -35.87
C GLN A 74 58.41 -9.08 -36.28
N THR A 75 58.16 -10.12 -37.08
CA THR A 75 56.80 -10.55 -37.41
C THR A 75 56.10 -11.03 -36.14
N THR A 76 54.93 -10.48 -35.85
CA THR A 76 54.15 -10.77 -34.64
C THR A 76 53.21 -11.94 -34.84
N GLY A 77 52.92 -12.30 -36.10
CA GLY A 77 51.87 -13.25 -36.45
C GLY A 77 50.47 -12.75 -36.07
N PHE A 78 50.26 -11.43 -35.96
CA PHE A 78 48.98 -10.85 -35.55
C PHE A 78 47.89 -11.08 -36.63
N TYR A 79 46.70 -11.52 -36.22
CA TYR A 79 45.55 -11.76 -37.11
C TYR A 79 44.22 -11.69 -36.36
N VAL A 80 43.13 -11.44 -37.10
CA VAL A 80 41.77 -11.51 -36.57
C VAL A 80 41.32 -12.97 -36.50
N LYS A 81 40.85 -13.41 -35.32
CA LYS A 81 40.23 -14.72 -35.15
C LYS A 81 38.72 -14.65 -35.38
N ASP A 82 38.06 -13.72 -34.69
CA ASP A 82 36.60 -13.61 -34.72
C ASP A 82 36.13 -12.22 -34.27
N GLN A 83 34.91 -11.84 -34.67
CA GLN A 83 34.20 -10.71 -34.09
C GLN A 83 33.31 -11.22 -32.95
N ILE A 84 33.61 -10.82 -31.72
CA ILE A 84 32.94 -11.37 -30.53
C ILE A 84 31.63 -10.63 -30.21
N ALA A 85 31.64 -9.31 -30.35
CA ALA A 85 30.45 -8.49 -30.14
C ALA A 85 30.46 -7.30 -31.09
N ALA A 86 29.56 -7.31 -32.08
CA ALA A 86 29.49 -6.25 -33.09
C ALA A 86 29.03 -4.91 -32.51
N GLN A 87 28.10 -4.95 -31.54
CA GLN A 87 27.51 -3.80 -30.85
C GLN A 87 28.57 -3.00 -30.08
N MET A 88 29.59 -3.68 -29.55
CA MET A 88 30.69 -3.09 -28.79
C MET A 88 32.01 -3.02 -29.58
N ASN A 89 31.97 -3.38 -30.87
CA ASN A 89 33.14 -3.50 -31.75
C ASN A 89 34.30 -4.30 -31.09
N ILE A 90 33.96 -5.43 -30.45
CA ILE A 90 34.91 -6.32 -29.77
C ILE A 90 35.32 -7.45 -30.70
N TRP A 91 36.63 -7.68 -30.76
CA TRP A 91 37.26 -8.68 -31.60
C TRP A 91 38.18 -9.56 -30.77
N LEU A 92 38.26 -10.82 -31.15
CA LEU A 92 39.30 -11.72 -30.70
C LEU A 92 40.41 -11.73 -31.74
N VAL A 93 41.63 -11.41 -31.31
CA VAL A 93 42.82 -11.39 -32.17
C VAL A 93 43.87 -12.36 -31.66
N GLY A 94 44.55 -13.02 -32.59
CA GLY A 94 45.62 -13.97 -32.32
C GLY A 94 46.99 -13.39 -32.68
N PHE A 95 48.04 -13.85 -32.00
CA PHE A 95 49.44 -13.55 -32.34
C PHE A 95 50.38 -14.72 -31.96
N ASP A 96 51.59 -14.72 -32.50
CA ASP A 96 52.63 -15.70 -32.16
C ASP A 96 53.24 -15.35 -30.79
N HIS A 97 52.67 -15.93 -29.73
CA HIS A 97 53.12 -15.75 -28.36
C HIS A 97 54.47 -16.41 -28.04
N VAL A 98 55.00 -17.25 -28.94
CA VAL A 98 56.37 -17.79 -28.84
C VAL A 98 57.38 -16.75 -29.34
N ALA A 99 57.01 -16.01 -30.40
CA ALA A 99 57.83 -14.94 -30.96
C ALA A 99 57.78 -13.64 -30.12
N ILE A 100 56.60 -13.27 -29.61
CA ILE A 100 56.38 -12.04 -28.83
C ILE A 100 55.81 -12.40 -27.45
N PRO A 101 56.43 -11.99 -26.33
CA PRO A 101 55.87 -12.18 -25.00
C PRO A 101 54.46 -11.58 -24.86
N MET A 102 53.55 -12.30 -24.19
CA MET A 102 52.13 -11.94 -24.15
C MET A 102 51.86 -10.58 -23.49
N ASP A 103 52.58 -10.26 -22.42
CA ASP A 103 52.52 -8.97 -21.71
C ASP A 103 52.96 -7.81 -22.61
N LYS A 104 54.03 -8.00 -23.39
CA LYS A 104 54.53 -7.03 -24.36
C LYS A 104 53.52 -6.80 -25.48
N MET A 105 52.88 -7.86 -25.98
CA MET A 105 51.83 -7.72 -27.00
C MET A 105 50.63 -6.97 -26.44
N LEU A 106 50.10 -7.41 -25.29
CA LEU A 106 48.94 -6.74 -24.68
C LEU A 106 49.21 -5.26 -24.38
N HIS A 107 50.41 -4.92 -23.89
CA HIS A 107 50.79 -3.52 -23.66
C HIS A 107 50.81 -2.71 -24.96
N THR A 108 51.29 -3.31 -26.06
CA THR A 108 51.29 -2.67 -27.38
C THR A 108 49.87 -2.44 -27.88
N VAL A 109 49.00 -3.46 -27.81
CA VAL A 109 47.60 -3.35 -28.24
C VAL A 109 46.87 -2.30 -27.41
N LYS A 110 47.02 -2.32 -26.06
CA LYS A 110 46.43 -1.32 -25.16
C LYS A 110 46.89 0.12 -25.47
N GLY A 111 48.13 0.29 -25.95
CA GLY A 111 48.70 1.60 -26.29
C GLY A 111 48.34 2.08 -27.70
N HIS A 112 47.63 1.28 -28.50
CA HIS A 112 47.37 1.58 -29.89
C HIS A 112 46.25 2.63 -30.06
N PRO A 113 46.39 3.67 -30.90
CA PRO A 113 45.42 4.78 -30.98
C PRO A 113 43.98 4.38 -31.31
N TRP A 114 43.82 3.28 -32.04
CA TRP A 114 42.53 2.73 -32.47
C TRP A 114 41.85 1.80 -31.46
N VAL A 115 42.58 1.39 -30.42
CA VAL A 115 42.07 0.50 -29.38
C VAL A 115 41.45 1.34 -28.28
N ASP A 116 40.26 0.95 -27.84
CA ASP A 116 39.59 1.53 -26.67
C ASP A 116 39.94 0.73 -25.42
N HIS A 117 39.71 -0.58 -25.49
CA HIS A 117 40.07 -1.54 -24.44
C HIS A 117 40.77 -2.76 -25.03
N ALA A 118 41.71 -3.34 -24.30
CA ALA A 118 42.26 -4.66 -24.63
C ALA A 118 42.57 -5.45 -23.37
N GLN A 119 42.38 -6.77 -23.42
CA GLN A 119 42.65 -7.68 -22.31
C GLN A 119 43.08 -9.06 -22.82
N PHE A 120 43.66 -9.88 -21.94
CA PHE A 120 43.88 -11.28 -22.27
C PHE A 120 42.54 -12.02 -22.43
N ASN A 121 42.51 -13.01 -23.31
CA ASN A 121 41.45 -14.00 -23.31
C ASN A 121 41.75 -15.02 -22.20
N HIS A 122 40.88 -15.13 -21.20
CA HIS A 122 41.10 -16.04 -20.07
C HIS A 122 40.36 -17.36 -20.31
N LYS A 123 40.94 -18.46 -19.86
CA LYS A 123 40.20 -19.70 -19.65
C LYS A 123 39.28 -19.48 -18.46
N ILE A 124 38.01 -19.82 -18.65
CA ILE A 124 37.02 -19.85 -17.59
C ILE A 124 36.95 -21.30 -17.09
N GLU A 125 37.27 -21.53 -15.81
CA GLU A 125 36.92 -22.78 -15.12
C GLU A 125 35.59 -22.55 -14.40
N ALA A 126 34.58 -23.37 -14.69
CA ALA A 126 33.35 -23.39 -13.91
C ALA A 126 33.65 -24.06 -12.55
N HIS A 127 33.66 -23.28 -11.49
CA HIS A 127 33.51 -23.79 -10.13
C HIS A 127 32.17 -23.25 -9.62
N SER A 128 31.08 -23.96 -9.91
CA SER A 128 29.73 -23.68 -9.42
C SER A 128 29.48 -24.26 -8.02
N THR A 129 30.50 -24.82 -7.36
CA THR A 129 30.43 -25.23 -5.96
C THR A 129 30.62 -24.00 -5.07
N PRO A 130 29.66 -23.65 -4.20
CA PRO A 130 29.82 -22.56 -3.25
C PRO A 130 31.01 -22.80 -2.32
N ASN A 131 31.73 -21.73 -1.94
CA ASN A 131 32.85 -21.83 -0.99
C ASN A 131 32.40 -21.93 0.49
N ASP A 132 31.10 -22.07 0.71
CA ASP A 132 30.46 -22.02 2.02
C ASP A 132 30.80 -23.28 2.84
N PRO A 133 31.34 -23.14 4.08
CA PRO A 133 31.92 -24.27 4.82
C PRO A 133 31.00 -25.44 5.14
N LEU A 134 29.67 -25.24 5.12
CA LEU A 134 28.66 -26.26 5.41
C LEU A 134 27.93 -26.75 4.14
N TYR A 135 28.35 -26.33 2.95
CA TYR A 135 27.72 -26.77 1.69
C TYR A 135 27.72 -28.30 1.53
N SER A 136 28.74 -29.00 2.03
CA SER A 136 28.81 -30.46 1.96
C SER A 136 27.71 -31.18 2.76
N GLU A 137 27.00 -30.49 3.66
CA GLU A 137 25.86 -31.04 4.39
C GLU A 137 24.53 -30.86 3.62
N GLN A 138 24.54 -30.08 2.52
CA GLN A 138 23.34 -29.70 1.75
C GLN A 138 23.06 -30.68 0.62
N TRP A 139 22.69 -31.91 0.97
CA TRP A 139 22.35 -32.97 0.02
C TRP A 139 21.29 -32.52 -0.99
N GLN A 140 20.39 -31.62 -0.59
CA GLN A 140 19.32 -31.10 -1.44
C GLN A 140 19.82 -30.44 -2.74
N TYR A 141 21.08 -29.98 -2.78
CA TYR A 141 21.69 -29.29 -3.92
C TYR A 141 22.69 -30.14 -4.70
N HIS A 142 23.29 -31.13 -4.04
CA HIS A 142 24.17 -32.12 -4.63
C HIS A 142 24.23 -33.36 -3.74
N ASN A 143 23.56 -34.43 -4.15
CA ASN A 143 23.53 -35.71 -3.46
C ASN A 143 24.44 -36.69 -4.20
N ASP A 144 25.55 -37.05 -3.58
CA ASP A 144 26.54 -38.00 -4.12
C ASP A 144 26.27 -39.45 -3.69
N GLY A 145 25.16 -39.71 -2.98
CA GLY A 145 24.81 -41.00 -2.39
C GLY A 145 25.41 -41.25 -1.01
N SER A 146 26.02 -40.24 -0.38
CA SER A 146 26.38 -40.27 1.03
C SER A 146 25.14 -40.20 1.96
N ASN A 147 25.33 -40.46 3.26
CA ASN A 147 24.29 -40.38 4.29
C ASN A 147 22.99 -41.15 3.98
N ASP A 148 23.13 -42.38 3.48
CA ASP A 148 22.03 -43.27 3.07
C ASP A 148 21.13 -42.70 1.94
N GLY A 149 21.61 -41.67 1.23
CA GLY A 149 20.93 -41.09 0.07
C GLY A 149 21.16 -41.85 -1.23
N VAL A 150 20.43 -41.44 -2.28
CA VAL A 150 20.60 -41.91 -3.66
C VAL A 150 21.26 -40.80 -4.47
N ALA A 151 22.37 -41.11 -5.13
CA ALA A 151 23.08 -40.12 -5.93
C ALA A 151 22.17 -39.52 -7.01
N GLY A 152 22.09 -38.19 -7.07
CA GLY A 152 21.21 -37.44 -7.97
C GLY A 152 19.77 -37.26 -7.50
N ALA A 153 19.42 -37.74 -6.31
CA ALA A 153 18.18 -37.36 -5.61
C ALA A 153 18.36 -36.00 -4.93
N ASP A 154 18.42 -34.94 -5.75
CA ASP A 154 18.66 -33.54 -5.40
C ASP A 154 18.11 -32.63 -6.52
N ILE A 155 17.97 -31.32 -6.31
CA ILE A 155 17.36 -30.45 -7.33
C ILE A 155 18.29 -30.08 -8.50
N ARG A 156 19.47 -30.69 -8.65
CA ARG A 156 20.50 -30.31 -9.65
C ARG A 156 20.92 -28.84 -9.54
N ALA A 157 21.03 -28.32 -8.33
CA ALA A 157 21.36 -26.91 -8.12
C ALA A 157 22.80 -26.60 -8.52
N GLN A 158 23.76 -27.50 -8.21
CA GLN A 158 25.16 -27.29 -8.57
C GLN A 158 25.36 -27.17 -10.09
N GLU A 159 24.63 -27.96 -10.86
CA GLU A 159 24.59 -27.88 -12.33
C GLU A 159 23.85 -26.62 -12.79
N GLY A 160 22.74 -26.25 -12.12
CA GLY A 160 22.00 -25.02 -12.40
C GLY A 160 22.84 -23.75 -12.24
N TRP A 161 23.68 -23.70 -11.20
CA TRP A 161 24.59 -22.58 -10.93
C TRP A 161 25.71 -22.40 -11.95
N GLU A 162 25.90 -23.34 -12.87
CA GLU A 162 26.75 -23.12 -14.05
C GLU A 162 26.13 -22.14 -15.05
N ILE A 163 24.81 -21.95 -15.00
CA ILE A 163 24.05 -21.03 -15.86
C ILE A 163 23.94 -19.66 -15.18
N THR A 164 23.42 -19.62 -13.96
CA THR A 164 23.26 -18.40 -13.16
C THR A 164 23.16 -18.74 -11.68
N THR A 165 23.59 -17.81 -10.82
CA THR A 165 23.52 -17.93 -9.35
C THR A 165 22.53 -16.94 -8.73
N GLY A 166 21.76 -16.22 -9.55
CA GLY A 166 20.79 -15.22 -9.13
C GLY A 166 21.30 -13.79 -9.31
N GLY A 167 20.58 -12.83 -8.72
CA GLY A 167 20.94 -11.43 -8.68
C GLY A 167 19.90 -10.57 -9.35
N GLN A 168 20.27 -10.01 -10.50
CA GLN A 168 19.45 -9.07 -11.24
C GLN A 168 18.97 -9.67 -12.56
N THR A 169 17.91 -9.10 -13.12
CA THR A 169 17.54 -9.32 -14.52
C THR A 169 18.63 -8.78 -15.44
N VAL A 170 18.58 -9.12 -16.73
CA VAL A 170 19.50 -8.52 -17.73
C VAL A 170 19.32 -7.01 -17.91
N PHE A 171 18.23 -6.43 -17.41
CA PHE A 171 17.99 -4.98 -17.40
C PHE A 171 18.42 -4.31 -16.10
N GLY A 172 18.95 -5.07 -15.13
CA GLY A 172 19.50 -4.56 -13.88
C GLY A 172 18.50 -4.43 -12.74
N ASP A 173 17.31 -5.02 -12.87
CA ASP A 173 16.30 -5.00 -11.81
C ASP A 173 16.66 -6.05 -10.75
N ASP A 174 16.71 -5.66 -9.47
CA ASP A 174 16.92 -6.59 -8.36
C ASP A 174 15.76 -7.58 -8.26
N ILE A 175 16.05 -8.89 -8.35
CA ILE A 175 15.01 -9.93 -8.26
C ILE A 175 14.59 -10.08 -6.80
N VAL A 176 13.29 -9.91 -6.52
CA VAL A 176 12.74 -9.96 -5.17
C VAL A 176 11.81 -11.16 -4.99
N VAL A 177 11.92 -11.80 -3.82
CA VAL A 177 11.01 -12.85 -3.35
C VAL A 177 10.37 -12.39 -2.04
N ALA A 178 9.04 -12.41 -1.99
CA ALA A 178 8.27 -12.10 -0.78
C ALA A 178 8.01 -13.38 0.04
N VAL A 179 8.41 -13.37 1.31
CA VAL A 179 8.28 -14.54 2.20
C VAL A 179 7.32 -14.21 3.33
N LEU A 180 6.13 -14.83 3.29
CA LEU A 180 5.11 -14.68 4.32
C LEU A 180 5.34 -15.74 5.40
N ASP A 181 5.84 -15.34 6.58
CA ASP A 181 6.17 -16.28 7.67
C ASP A 181 6.20 -15.60 9.06
N ASP A 182 6.82 -16.22 10.07
CA ASP A 182 7.00 -15.68 11.43
C ASP A 182 8.15 -14.66 11.57
N GLY A 183 8.78 -14.29 10.47
CA GLY A 183 9.93 -13.39 10.39
C GLY A 183 11.26 -14.15 10.40
N HIS A 184 12.35 -13.47 10.78
CA HIS A 184 13.69 -14.05 10.72
C HIS A 184 14.63 -13.61 11.85
N VAL A 185 15.78 -14.26 11.98
CA VAL A 185 16.87 -13.77 12.83
C VAL A 185 17.62 -12.62 12.13
N MET A 186 17.38 -11.39 12.61
CA MET A 186 17.90 -10.15 12.04
C MET A 186 19.41 -10.14 11.72
N ALA A 187 20.22 -10.75 12.59
CA ALA A 187 21.67 -10.74 12.48
C ALA A 187 22.25 -12.07 11.98
N HIS A 188 21.48 -12.86 11.22
CA HIS A 188 21.98 -14.11 10.68
C HIS A 188 23.06 -13.82 9.61
N GLN A 189 24.27 -14.31 9.84
CA GLN A 189 25.47 -13.99 9.05
C GLN A 189 25.35 -14.39 7.56
N ASP A 190 24.49 -15.36 7.23
CA ASP A 190 24.30 -15.83 5.85
C ASP A 190 23.28 -15.05 5.03
N PHE A 191 22.49 -14.13 5.59
CA PHE A 191 21.59 -13.36 4.74
C PHE A 191 22.31 -12.19 4.07
N GLY A 192 23.39 -11.66 4.67
CA GLY A 192 24.26 -10.66 4.05
C GLY A 192 23.47 -9.51 3.37
N GLY A 193 23.78 -9.24 2.10
CA GLY A 193 23.08 -8.26 1.26
C GLY A 193 21.86 -8.82 0.50
N ASN A 194 21.40 -10.02 0.84
CA ASN A 194 20.22 -10.64 0.25
C ASN A 194 18.92 -10.25 0.98
N LEU A 195 18.99 -9.58 2.14
CA LEU A 195 17.78 -8.98 2.72
C LEU A 195 17.34 -7.80 1.83
N TRP A 196 16.07 -7.79 1.46
CA TRP A 196 15.46 -6.64 0.81
C TRP A 196 15.28 -5.51 1.82
N VAL A 197 15.39 -4.27 1.35
CA VAL A 197 15.05 -3.06 2.12
C VAL A 197 14.30 -2.11 1.21
N ASN A 198 13.29 -1.42 1.74
CA ASN A 198 12.63 -0.35 1.01
C ASN A 198 13.57 0.87 0.97
N THR A 199 14.19 1.14 -0.18
CA THR A 199 15.10 2.30 -0.29
C THR A 199 14.36 3.63 -0.48
N ALA A 200 13.04 3.59 -0.69
CA ALA A 200 12.20 4.77 -0.79
C ALA A 200 11.80 5.32 0.60
N GLU A 201 11.95 4.51 1.66
CA GLU A 201 11.67 4.88 3.05
C GLU A 201 12.87 5.52 3.77
N ILE A 202 12.61 6.50 4.64
CA ILE A 202 13.59 7.02 5.61
C ILE A 202 13.35 6.33 6.97
N PRO A 203 14.25 5.43 7.41
CA PRO A 203 13.96 4.56 8.56
C PRO A 203 13.64 5.31 9.86
N GLY A 204 12.46 5.04 10.41
CA GLY A 204 12.04 5.43 11.76
C GLY A 204 11.69 6.91 11.89
N ASN A 205 11.23 7.54 10.81
CA ASN A 205 10.79 8.94 10.84
C ASN A 205 9.28 9.07 11.16
N GLY A 206 8.53 7.96 11.17
CA GLY A 206 7.09 7.90 11.43
C GLY A 206 6.23 8.40 10.27
N ILE A 207 6.77 8.43 9.05
CA ILE A 207 6.15 8.92 7.83
C ILE A 207 6.16 7.77 6.81
N ASP A 208 5.14 7.73 5.96
CA ASP A 208 5.11 6.91 4.75
C ASP A 208 5.70 7.78 3.63
N ASP A 209 7.01 7.60 3.34
CA ASP A 209 7.78 8.50 2.48
C ASP A 209 7.53 8.22 0.99
N ASP A 210 7.21 6.97 0.64
CA ASP A 210 6.88 6.55 -0.72
C ASP A 210 5.36 6.56 -1.01
N GLY A 211 4.53 6.76 0.01
CA GLY A 211 3.08 6.87 -0.14
C GLY A 211 2.39 5.53 -0.42
N ASN A 212 3.05 4.41 -0.12
CA ASN A 212 2.55 3.07 -0.39
C ASN A 212 1.46 2.62 0.60
N GLY A 213 1.19 3.40 1.65
CA GLY A 213 0.22 3.11 2.71
C GLY A 213 0.80 2.40 3.94
N TYR A 214 2.12 2.18 3.98
CA TYR A 214 2.84 1.41 4.99
C TYR A 214 3.97 2.24 5.61
N VAL A 215 3.66 2.93 6.71
CA VAL A 215 4.62 3.79 7.43
C VAL A 215 5.88 3.03 7.85
N ASP A 216 7.05 3.59 7.52
CA ASP A 216 8.37 3.08 7.91
C ASP A 216 8.61 1.61 7.53
N ASP A 217 8.08 1.09 6.42
CA ASP A 217 8.22 -0.33 6.00
C ASP A 217 9.62 -0.71 5.46
N TYR A 218 10.66 -0.08 5.99
CA TYR A 218 12.05 -0.16 5.54
C TYR A 218 12.62 -1.58 5.47
N LEU A 219 12.28 -2.46 6.43
CA LEU A 219 12.81 -3.84 6.50
C LEU A 219 11.84 -4.89 5.94
N GLY A 220 10.73 -4.46 5.36
CA GLY A 220 9.56 -5.28 5.05
C GLY A 220 8.40 -4.96 6.00
N TRP A 221 7.40 -5.83 6.05
CA TRP A 221 6.13 -5.52 6.72
C TRP A 221 5.71 -6.54 7.77
N ASN A 222 5.33 -6.07 8.95
CA ASN A 222 4.68 -6.85 10.00
C ASN A 222 3.19 -6.51 10.05
N VAL A 223 2.38 -7.44 9.53
CA VAL A 223 0.93 -7.30 9.40
C VAL A 223 0.23 -7.12 10.76
N GLN A 224 0.78 -7.68 11.83
CA GLN A 224 0.14 -7.61 13.15
C GLN A 224 0.46 -6.30 13.88
N LEU A 225 1.66 -5.77 13.70
CA LEU A 225 2.13 -4.58 14.41
C LEU A 225 2.03 -3.30 13.56
N ASN A 226 1.72 -3.43 12.26
CA ASN A 226 1.70 -2.35 11.29
C ASN A 226 2.98 -1.52 11.30
N ASN A 227 4.12 -2.21 11.16
CA ASN A 227 5.46 -1.61 11.11
C ASN A 227 6.48 -2.57 10.48
N ASP A 228 7.75 -2.17 10.40
CA ASP A 228 8.85 -2.97 9.87
C ASP A 228 9.46 -4.01 10.82
N PHE A 229 8.82 -4.30 11.97
CA PHE A 229 9.36 -5.27 12.92
C PHE A 229 9.20 -6.71 12.43
N VAL A 230 10.02 -7.13 11.46
CA VAL A 230 9.93 -8.43 10.77
C VAL A 230 10.88 -9.50 11.32
N HIS A 231 11.41 -9.29 12.53
CA HIS A 231 12.41 -10.18 13.14
C HIS A 231 11.83 -11.08 14.23
N GLY A 232 12.60 -12.07 14.67
CA GLY A 232 12.29 -12.98 15.77
C GLY A 232 11.61 -14.29 15.36
N GLY A 233 11.60 -14.60 14.06
CA GLY A 233 10.98 -15.82 13.53
C GLY A 233 11.89 -17.04 13.59
N SER A 234 11.33 -18.16 14.06
CA SER A 234 12.03 -19.45 14.16
C SER A 234 11.82 -20.33 12.93
N HIS A 235 10.65 -20.22 12.31
CA HIS A 235 10.24 -21.00 11.14
C HIS A 235 10.64 -20.30 9.83
N GLY A 236 10.50 -18.98 9.74
CA GLY A 236 10.85 -18.22 8.54
C GLY A 236 12.36 -18.19 8.28
N THR A 237 13.21 -18.29 9.31
CA THR A 237 14.67 -18.32 9.14
C THR A 237 15.16 -19.47 8.23
N PRO A 238 14.85 -20.75 8.47
CA PRO A 238 15.22 -21.83 7.55
C PRO A 238 14.58 -21.73 6.17
N VAL A 239 13.34 -21.23 6.08
CA VAL A 239 12.66 -20.98 4.79
C VAL A 239 13.46 -19.97 3.94
N LEU A 240 13.82 -18.83 4.52
CA LEU A 240 14.66 -17.81 3.88
C LEU A 240 16.04 -18.36 3.51
N GLY A 241 16.65 -19.20 4.35
CA GLY A 241 17.93 -19.84 4.07
C GLY A 241 17.90 -20.74 2.85
N ILE A 242 16.83 -21.52 2.68
CA ILE A 242 16.65 -22.39 1.51
C ILE A 242 16.46 -21.55 0.24
N ILE A 243 15.68 -20.47 0.30
CA ILE A 243 15.45 -19.60 -0.87
C ILE A 243 16.75 -18.89 -1.28
N GLY A 244 17.44 -18.28 -0.31
CA GLY A 244 18.41 -17.22 -0.60
C GLY A 244 19.49 -16.97 0.45
N ALA A 245 19.94 -17.97 1.21
CA ALA A 245 21.20 -17.83 1.94
C ALA A 245 22.32 -17.45 0.96
N LYS A 246 23.12 -16.46 1.34
CA LYS A 246 24.16 -15.85 0.50
C LYS A 246 25.23 -16.88 0.16
N GLY A 247 25.23 -17.36 -1.07
CA GLY A 247 26.25 -18.29 -1.53
C GLY A 247 27.60 -17.61 -1.78
N ASN A 248 28.66 -18.41 -1.71
CA ASN A 248 30.04 -18.06 -1.99
C ASN A 248 30.59 -16.90 -1.14
N ASN A 249 30.06 -16.73 0.08
CA ASN A 249 30.45 -15.67 1.00
C ASN A 249 31.49 -16.17 2.05
N GLY A 250 31.81 -17.46 2.04
CA GLY A 250 32.75 -18.12 2.95
C GLY A 250 32.16 -18.40 4.34
N VAL A 251 30.84 -18.39 4.47
CA VAL A 251 30.07 -18.52 5.71
C VAL A 251 28.98 -19.57 5.51
N GLY A 252 28.74 -20.38 6.54
CA GLY A 252 27.57 -21.26 6.62
C GLY A 252 27.24 -22.05 5.35
N VAL A 253 26.07 -21.78 4.79
CA VAL A 253 25.37 -22.52 3.74
C VAL A 253 25.03 -21.62 2.56
N ALA A 254 24.73 -22.21 1.39
CA ALA A 254 24.14 -21.50 0.26
C ALA A 254 22.61 -21.73 0.21
N GLY A 255 21.85 -20.80 -0.37
CA GLY A 255 20.46 -21.01 -0.78
C GLY A 255 20.37 -21.40 -2.26
N VAL A 256 19.16 -21.66 -2.75
CA VAL A 256 18.91 -21.90 -4.19
C VAL A 256 19.40 -20.72 -5.02
N ASN A 257 19.20 -19.49 -4.55
CA ASN A 257 19.78 -18.28 -5.12
C ASN A 257 20.91 -17.78 -4.22
N TRP A 258 22.12 -17.62 -4.77
CA TRP A 258 23.23 -17.02 -4.03
C TRP A 258 23.04 -15.51 -3.89
N ASP A 259 22.40 -14.90 -4.89
CA ASP A 259 22.06 -13.49 -4.95
C ASP A 259 20.55 -13.36 -5.20
N VAL A 260 19.80 -12.79 -4.27
CA VAL A 260 18.36 -12.48 -4.40
C VAL A 260 17.99 -11.47 -3.31
N LYS A 261 16.90 -10.72 -3.48
CA LYS A 261 16.35 -9.90 -2.41
C LYS A 261 15.18 -10.61 -1.73
N LEU A 262 15.29 -10.81 -0.43
CA LEU A 262 14.31 -11.47 0.42
C LEU A 262 13.50 -10.40 1.14
N MET A 263 12.29 -10.15 0.65
CA MET A 263 11.31 -9.29 1.30
C MET A 263 10.57 -10.10 2.36
N ILE A 264 10.69 -9.71 3.63
CA ILE A 264 10.04 -10.43 4.72
C ILE A 264 8.68 -9.81 5.02
N ILE A 265 7.65 -10.64 5.02
CA ILE A 265 6.29 -10.26 5.41
C ILE A 265 5.94 -11.10 6.63
N LYS A 266 5.95 -10.46 7.79
CA LYS A 266 5.70 -11.13 9.05
C LYS A 266 4.21 -11.20 9.33
N THR A 267 3.66 -12.40 9.25
CA THR A 267 2.24 -12.71 9.51
C THR A 267 2.02 -13.44 10.84
N ASN A 268 3.09 -13.70 11.60
CA ASN A 268 3.10 -14.41 12.90
C ASN A 268 2.49 -15.83 12.88
N LEU A 269 2.34 -16.42 11.68
CA LEU A 269 1.72 -17.73 11.44
C LEU A 269 0.34 -17.88 12.10
N LEU A 270 -0.66 -17.26 11.45
CA LEU A 270 -2.09 -17.68 11.44
C LEU A 270 -2.97 -17.19 12.60
N THR A 271 -3.33 -15.90 12.63
CA THR A 271 -4.46 -15.42 13.46
C THR A 271 -5.78 -15.33 12.69
N SER A 272 -5.77 -15.05 11.37
CA SER A 272 -6.97 -14.97 10.52
C SER A 272 -6.67 -14.94 9.01
N GLU A 273 -7.67 -15.21 8.17
CA GLU A 273 -7.59 -14.99 6.71
C GLU A 273 -7.34 -13.52 6.35
N ALA A 274 -7.80 -12.57 7.17
CA ALA A 274 -7.54 -11.15 6.97
C ALA A 274 -6.04 -10.83 7.06
N ALA A 275 -5.31 -11.43 8.01
CA ALA A 275 -3.86 -11.25 8.10
C ALA A 275 -3.13 -11.85 6.89
N VAL A 276 -3.63 -12.97 6.34
CA VAL A 276 -3.12 -13.58 5.11
C VAL A 276 -3.29 -12.63 3.93
N LEU A 277 -4.52 -12.13 3.72
CA LEU A 277 -4.84 -11.22 2.64
C LEU A 277 -4.07 -9.90 2.75
N SER A 278 -3.91 -9.36 3.96
CA SER A 278 -3.10 -8.14 4.18
C SER A 278 -1.62 -8.38 3.85
N GLY A 279 -1.07 -9.54 4.22
CA GLY A 279 0.29 -9.91 3.84
C GLY A 279 0.50 -10.00 2.33
N TYR A 280 -0.43 -10.64 1.61
CA TYR A 280 -0.38 -10.67 0.15
C TYR A 280 -0.61 -9.29 -0.48
N SER A 281 -1.48 -8.47 0.11
CA SER A 281 -1.72 -7.10 -0.34
C SER A 281 -0.48 -6.22 -0.29
N TYR A 282 0.40 -6.42 0.69
CA TYR A 282 1.68 -5.73 0.74
C TYR A 282 2.58 -6.13 -0.44
N ALA A 283 2.74 -7.43 -0.70
CA ALA A 283 3.52 -7.92 -1.84
C ALA A 283 2.95 -7.43 -3.19
N LEU A 284 1.62 -7.44 -3.33
CA LEU A 284 0.93 -6.94 -4.52
C LEU A 284 1.20 -5.44 -4.74
N ASN A 285 0.99 -4.62 -3.70
CA ASN A 285 1.19 -3.16 -3.79
C ASN A 285 2.64 -2.82 -4.18
N MET A 286 3.62 -3.46 -3.54
CA MET A 286 5.04 -3.26 -3.88
C MET A 286 5.35 -3.62 -5.34
N ARG A 287 4.72 -4.66 -5.89
CA ARG A 287 4.90 -5.01 -7.29
C ARG A 287 4.18 -4.05 -8.24
N GLN A 288 3.00 -3.59 -7.87
CA GLN A 288 2.23 -2.60 -8.65
C GLN A 288 2.98 -1.29 -8.75
N LEU A 289 3.49 -0.76 -7.63
CA LEU A 289 4.35 0.43 -7.62
C LEU A 289 5.55 0.26 -8.54
N TYR A 290 6.18 -0.92 -8.54
CA TYR A 290 7.27 -1.22 -9.47
C TYR A 290 6.82 -1.19 -10.93
N ASN A 291 5.71 -1.86 -11.27
CA ASN A 291 5.20 -1.93 -12.63
C ASN A 291 4.79 -0.53 -13.14
N GLU A 292 4.10 0.25 -12.31
CA GLU A 292 3.58 1.59 -12.62
C GLU A 292 4.69 2.65 -12.73
N SER A 293 5.69 2.58 -11.86
CA SER A 293 6.84 3.49 -11.85
C SER A 293 7.97 3.04 -12.80
N ASN A 294 7.81 1.90 -13.47
CA ASN A 294 8.87 1.26 -14.27
C ASN A 294 10.17 1.05 -13.46
N GLY A 295 10.03 0.68 -12.20
CA GLY A 295 11.10 0.32 -11.28
C GLY A 295 11.78 1.48 -10.55
N GLU A 296 11.22 2.69 -10.59
CA GLU A 296 11.70 3.80 -9.75
C GLU A 296 11.25 3.64 -8.28
N GLU A 297 10.10 3.00 -8.06
CA GLU A 297 9.47 2.74 -6.76
C GLU A 297 9.10 1.25 -6.63
N GLY A 298 8.74 0.80 -5.43
CA GLY A 298 8.31 -0.57 -5.22
C GLY A 298 9.41 -1.63 -5.32
N ALA A 299 9.04 -2.87 -5.67
CA ALA A 299 9.94 -4.00 -5.80
C ALA A 299 9.55 -4.95 -6.96
N PHE A 300 10.55 -5.42 -7.72
CA PHE A 300 10.37 -6.45 -8.75
C PHE A 300 10.18 -7.84 -8.15
N ILE A 301 9.04 -8.04 -7.49
CA ILE A 301 8.68 -9.31 -6.85
C ILE A 301 8.27 -10.28 -7.94
N VAL A 302 8.92 -11.43 -8.01
CA VAL A 302 8.62 -12.49 -8.99
C VAL A 302 7.95 -13.71 -8.36
N ALA A 303 8.10 -13.88 -7.04
CA ALA A 303 7.48 -14.98 -6.33
C ALA A 303 7.11 -14.66 -4.88
N THR A 304 6.06 -15.32 -4.39
CA THR A 304 5.78 -15.46 -2.95
C THR A 304 6.04 -16.87 -2.44
N ASN A 305 6.40 -17.00 -1.17
CA ASN A 305 6.45 -18.29 -0.47
C ASN A 305 5.51 -18.29 0.74
N ALA A 306 4.62 -19.29 0.79
CA ALA A 306 3.77 -19.61 1.92
C ALA A 306 4.02 -21.06 2.41
N SER A 307 4.87 -21.21 3.41
CA SER A 307 5.22 -22.51 4.02
C SER A 307 4.25 -22.92 5.14
N TRP A 308 2.97 -22.59 4.98
CA TRP A 308 1.88 -22.77 5.95
C TRP A 308 0.55 -22.94 5.22
N GLY A 309 -0.50 -23.32 5.95
CA GLY A 309 -1.84 -23.49 5.39
C GLY A 309 -2.90 -23.81 6.44
N ALA A 310 -4.17 -23.79 6.02
CA ALA A 310 -5.32 -24.18 6.83
C ALA A 310 -5.81 -25.57 6.41
N MET A 311 -5.89 -26.48 7.40
CA MET A 311 -6.29 -27.87 7.18
C MET A 311 -7.31 -28.34 8.24
N PRO A 312 -8.47 -28.88 7.82
CA PRO A 312 -8.98 -28.91 6.44
C PRO A 312 -9.35 -27.50 5.93
N GLY A 313 -9.38 -27.30 4.60
CA GLY A 313 -9.76 -26.02 3.98
C GLY A 313 -10.54 -26.23 2.69
N ASN A 314 -11.60 -25.45 2.46
CA ASN A 314 -12.41 -25.52 1.24
C ASN A 314 -12.29 -24.20 0.46
N PRO A 315 -11.69 -24.19 -0.75
CA PRO A 315 -11.61 -23.02 -1.64
C PRO A 315 -12.95 -22.31 -1.86
N ALA A 316 -14.06 -23.05 -1.92
CA ALA A 316 -15.40 -22.47 -2.10
C ALA A 316 -15.83 -21.56 -0.94
N ASN A 317 -15.22 -21.71 0.24
CA ASN A 317 -15.48 -20.88 1.42
C ASN A 317 -14.45 -19.75 1.60
N ALA A 318 -13.38 -19.72 0.79
CA ALA A 318 -12.35 -18.69 0.83
C ALA A 318 -12.07 -18.09 -0.56
N PRO A 319 -13.11 -17.63 -1.30
CA PRO A 319 -12.94 -17.14 -2.67
C PRO A 319 -12.04 -15.90 -2.74
N LEU A 320 -12.02 -15.06 -1.71
CA LEU A 320 -11.14 -13.89 -1.64
C LEU A 320 -9.67 -14.29 -1.52
N TRP A 321 -9.37 -15.29 -0.71
CA TRP A 321 -8.02 -15.81 -0.58
C TRP A 321 -7.56 -16.46 -1.88
N CYS A 322 -8.36 -17.36 -2.45
CA CYS A 322 -7.97 -18.01 -3.70
C CYS A 322 -7.87 -17.04 -4.88
N GLY A 323 -8.78 -16.06 -5.00
CA GLY A 323 -8.73 -15.05 -6.06
C GLY A 323 -7.54 -14.08 -5.93
N PHE A 324 -6.92 -13.98 -4.75
CA PHE A 324 -5.73 -13.14 -4.57
C PHE A 324 -4.51 -13.65 -5.34
N TYR A 325 -4.44 -14.96 -5.60
CA TYR A 325 -3.38 -15.53 -6.43
C TYR A 325 -3.49 -15.09 -7.89
N ASP A 326 -4.71 -14.95 -8.41
CA ASP A 326 -4.94 -14.44 -9.76
C ASP A 326 -4.62 -12.95 -9.85
N LEU A 327 -4.97 -12.16 -8.83
CA LEU A 327 -4.60 -10.73 -8.75
C LEU A 327 -3.07 -10.54 -8.74
N MET A 328 -2.36 -11.27 -7.89
CA MET A 328 -0.89 -11.26 -7.87
C MET A 328 -0.28 -11.78 -9.17
N GLY A 329 -0.91 -12.79 -9.77
CA GLY A 329 -0.52 -13.37 -11.05
C GLY A 329 -0.56 -12.37 -12.20
N GLN A 330 -1.60 -11.54 -12.26
CA GLN A 330 -1.75 -10.48 -13.26
C GLN A 330 -0.59 -9.47 -13.22
N GLU A 331 -0.04 -9.21 -12.05
CA GLU A 331 1.13 -8.33 -11.85
C GLU A 331 2.47 -9.05 -12.02
N GLY A 332 2.46 -10.35 -12.32
CA GLY A 332 3.63 -11.18 -12.61
C GLY A 332 4.23 -11.92 -11.42
N ILE A 333 3.48 -12.09 -10.32
CA ILE A 333 3.94 -12.80 -9.13
C ILE A 333 3.43 -14.24 -9.12
N LEU A 334 4.33 -15.22 -9.15
CA LEU A 334 3.98 -16.62 -8.87
C LEU A 334 3.94 -16.89 -7.37
N SER A 335 2.89 -17.55 -6.90
CA SER A 335 2.79 -17.95 -5.50
C SER A 335 3.14 -19.42 -5.32
N VAL A 336 3.94 -19.72 -4.30
CA VAL A 336 4.32 -21.09 -3.97
C VAL A 336 3.83 -21.42 -2.57
N CYS A 337 3.17 -22.56 -2.41
CA CYS A 337 2.72 -23.01 -1.10
C CYS A 337 3.11 -24.46 -0.79
N SER A 338 3.29 -24.75 0.50
CA SER A 338 3.51 -26.11 0.98
C SER A 338 2.21 -26.93 0.99
N ALA A 339 2.26 -28.19 0.57
CA ALA A 339 1.20 -29.16 0.85
C ALA A 339 1.09 -29.44 2.36
N ALA A 340 0.08 -30.20 2.81
CA ALA A 340 -0.05 -30.54 4.23
C ALA A 340 1.14 -31.33 4.77
N ASN A 341 1.46 -31.12 6.06
CA ASN A 341 2.35 -31.99 6.84
C ASN A 341 1.59 -33.16 7.46
N THR A 342 0.70 -33.79 6.69
CA THR A 342 -0.01 -35.02 7.05
C THR A 342 -0.23 -35.85 5.78
N ASP A 343 -0.20 -37.18 5.89
CA ASP A 343 -0.44 -38.10 4.77
C ASP A 343 -1.92 -38.11 4.36
N ILE A 344 -2.33 -37.06 3.62
CA ILE A 344 -3.70 -36.86 3.14
C ILE A 344 -3.72 -36.55 1.65
N ASP A 345 -4.77 -37.04 0.99
CA ASP A 345 -5.13 -36.70 -0.38
C ASP A 345 -5.90 -35.38 -0.41
N MET A 346 -5.24 -34.32 -0.83
CA MET A 346 -5.76 -32.97 -0.88
C MET A 346 -6.84 -32.78 -1.94
N ASP A 347 -6.93 -33.64 -2.95
CA ASP A 347 -8.04 -33.62 -3.91
C ASP A 347 -9.34 -34.07 -3.22
N GLN A 348 -9.24 -34.93 -2.19
CA GLN A 348 -10.38 -35.40 -1.41
C GLN A 348 -10.70 -34.51 -0.21
N PHE A 349 -9.69 -34.05 0.52
CA PHE A 349 -9.85 -33.37 1.81
C PHE A 349 -9.70 -31.85 1.76
N GLY A 350 -9.26 -31.31 0.60
CA GLY A 350 -8.96 -29.90 0.42
C GLY A 350 -7.71 -29.47 1.20
N GLY A 351 -7.56 -28.14 1.34
CA GLY A 351 -6.46 -27.50 2.06
C GLY A 351 -6.13 -26.14 1.46
N LEU A 352 -6.12 -25.10 2.29
CA LEU A 352 -5.76 -23.77 1.81
C LEU A 352 -4.29 -23.46 2.13
N PRO A 353 -3.54 -22.88 1.19
CA PRO A 353 -3.99 -22.46 -0.14
C PRO A 353 -3.84 -23.52 -1.24
N ALA A 354 -3.17 -24.65 -1.00
CA ALA A 354 -2.78 -25.60 -2.05
C ALA A 354 -3.93 -26.19 -2.90
N SER A 355 -5.19 -26.13 -2.45
CA SER A 355 -6.37 -26.51 -3.25
C SER A 355 -7.02 -25.33 -3.99
N CYS A 356 -6.50 -24.11 -3.92
CA CYS A 356 -6.96 -22.99 -4.75
C CYS A 356 -6.61 -23.26 -6.21
N GLY A 357 -7.59 -23.17 -7.11
CA GLY A 357 -7.43 -23.50 -8.54
C GLY A 357 -6.78 -22.41 -9.40
N SER A 358 -5.96 -21.53 -8.80
CA SER A 358 -5.28 -20.47 -9.54
C SER A 358 -4.11 -21.03 -10.33
N GLU A 359 -3.99 -20.61 -11.58
CA GLU A 359 -2.86 -20.93 -12.46
C GLU A 359 -1.53 -20.35 -11.98
N TYR A 360 -1.56 -19.34 -11.10
CA TYR A 360 -0.39 -18.68 -10.54
C TYR A 360 0.05 -19.26 -9.19
N LEU A 361 -0.56 -20.36 -8.75
CA LEU A 361 -0.24 -21.04 -7.49
C LEU A 361 0.42 -22.41 -7.74
N ILE A 362 1.62 -22.62 -7.19
CA ILE A 362 2.32 -23.90 -7.23
C ILE A 362 2.34 -24.53 -5.84
N ALA A 363 1.64 -25.64 -5.68
CA ALA A 363 1.62 -26.44 -4.45
C ALA A 363 2.69 -27.55 -4.46
N VAL A 364 3.46 -27.65 -3.38
CA VAL A 364 4.68 -28.49 -3.32
C VAL A 364 4.60 -29.55 -2.22
N THR A 365 4.81 -30.81 -2.57
CA THR A 365 4.99 -31.92 -1.60
C THR A 365 6.46 -32.17 -1.28
N SER A 366 6.72 -32.96 -0.24
CA SER A 366 8.08 -33.20 0.27
C SER A 366 8.63 -34.56 -0.18
N CYS A 367 9.89 -34.55 -0.63
CA CYS A 367 10.69 -35.73 -0.92
C CYS A 367 11.89 -35.83 0.03
N ASP A 368 12.38 -37.05 0.23
CA ASP A 368 13.62 -37.33 0.98
C ASP A 368 14.85 -37.47 0.06
N ASN A 369 16.01 -37.74 0.66
CA ASN A 369 17.29 -37.91 -0.03
C ASN A 369 17.41 -39.20 -0.85
N THR A 370 16.31 -39.94 -1.02
CA THR A 370 16.21 -41.14 -1.85
C THR A 370 15.20 -40.99 -3.00
N ASP A 371 14.70 -39.77 -3.25
CA ASP A 371 13.63 -39.47 -4.23
C ASP A 371 12.29 -40.17 -3.90
N THR A 372 12.04 -40.40 -2.61
CA THR A 372 10.76 -40.94 -2.13
C THR A 372 9.91 -39.81 -1.54
N LYS A 373 8.61 -39.74 -1.86
CA LYS A 373 7.67 -38.87 -1.15
C LYS A 373 7.72 -39.20 0.34
N VAL A 374 7.94 -38.19 1.18
CA VAL A 374 7.87 -38.33 2.63
C VAL A 374 6.48 -38.81 3.02
N THR A 375 6.40 -39.82 3.88
CA THR A 375 5.12 -40.42 4.26
C THR A 375 4.15 -39.38 4.81
N ASN A 376 4.61 -38.51 5.71
CA ASN A 376 3.76 -37.50 6.34
C ASN A 376 3.52 -36.24 5.47
N ALA A 377 3.86 -36.25 4.19
CA ALA A 377 3.56 -35.12 3.29
C ALA A 377 2.27 -35.37 2.51
N GLY A 378 1.40 -34.37 2.44
CA GLY A 378 0.17 -34.39 1.65
C GLY A 378 0.47 -34.47 0.16
N TYR A 379 -0.51 -34.93 -0.60
CA TYR A 379 -0.41 -35.14 -2.04
C TYR A 379 -1.78 -34.90 -2.68
N GLY A 380 -1.84 -34.81 -4.01
CA GLY A 380 -3.07 -34.59 -4.76
C GLY A 380 -2.74 -34.61 -6.25
N ALA A 381 -3.39 -35.48 -7.01
CA ALA A 381 -3.14 -35.64 -8.45
C ALA A 381 -3.54 -34.40 -9.26
N GLU A 382 -4.48 -33.61 -8.74
CA GLU A 382 -4.98 -32.38 -9.37
C GLU A 382 -4.51 -31.12 -8.65
N THR A 383 -4.35 -31.16 -7.32
CA THR A 383 -4.05 -29.97 -6.50
C THR A 383 -2.57 -29.77 -6.18
N VAL A 384 -1.76 -30.84 -6.13
CA VAL A 384 -0.34 -30.75 -5.77
C VAL A 384 0.53 -30.92 -7.00
N HIS A 385 1.36 -29.93 -7.31
CA HIS A 385 1.99 -29.81 -8.62
C HIS A 385 3.23 -30.68 -8.77
N LEU A 386 4.16 -30.59 -7.81
CA LEU A 386 5.45 -31.30 -7.85
C LEU A 386 5.99 -31.58 -6.44
N GLY A 387 7.02 -32.42 -6.36
CA GLY A 387 7.82 -32.63 -5.16
C GLY A 387 9.09 -31.77 -5.12
N ALA A 388 9.63 -31.52 -3.93
CA ALA A 388 10.97 -30.96 -3.73
C ALA A 388 11.59 -31.51 -2.43
N PRO A 389 12.92 -31.40 -2.21
CA PRO A 389 13.56 -31.80 -0.97
C PRO A 389 12.92 -31.16 0.25
N GLY A 390 12.47 -31.97 1.20
CA GLY A 390 11.86 -31.47 2.42
C GLY A 390 12.03 -32.36 3.65
N GLU A 391 12.77 -33.47 3.57
CA GLU A 391 13.17 -34.24 4.77
C GLU A 391 14.66 -34.04 5.06
N GLY A 392 14.98 -33.51 6.24
CA GLY A 392 16.37 -33.36 6.68
C GLY A 392 17.18 -32.38 5.82
N VAL A 393 16.56 -31.29 5.35
CA VAL A 393 17.21 -30.25 4.55
C VAL A 393 18.13 -29.44 5.44
N PHE A 394 19.43 -29.34 5.11
CA PHE A 394 20.39 -28.59 5.92
C PHE A 394 20.42 -27.11 5.52
N THR A 395 20.11 -26.20 6.45
CA THR A 395 19.96 -24.76 6.20
C THR A 395 20.19 -23.91 7.46
N THR A 396 19.99 -22.60 7.38
CA THR A 396 20.01 -21.63 8.50
C THR A 396 18.90 -21.91 9.50
N LEU A 397 19.09 -21.63 10.80
CA LEU A 397 18.07 -21.85 11.83
C LEU A 397 17.86 -20.62 12.72
N GLY A 398 16.64 -20.44 13.21
CA GLY A 398 16.26 -19.32 14.09
C GLY A 398 16.64 -19.48 15.58
N GLY A 399 17.55 -20.41 15.90
CA GLY A 399 17.86 -20.83 17.27
C GLY A 399 19.28 -20.48 17.76
N THR A 400 19.70 -21.07 18.87
CA THR A 400 21.07 -20.89 19.42
C THR A 400 22.15 -21.50 18.55
N ALA A 401 21.81 -22.57 17.81
CA ALA A 401 22.61 -23.07 16.71
C ALA A 401 22.12 -22.40 15.41
N PRO A 402 22.97 -21.66 14.68
CA PRO A 402 22.57 -20.92 13.48
C PRO A 402 22.35 -21.82 12.25
N TYR A 403 22.70 -23.10 12.31
CA TYR A 403 22.56 -24.04 11.20
C TYR A 403 22.10 -25.42 11.68
N GLY A 404 21.40 -26.15 10.82
CA GLY A 404 20.99 -27.51 11.08
C GLY A 404 19.92 -28.00 10.10
N THR A 405 19.27 -29.11 10.46
CA THR A 405 18.25 -29.75 9.63
C THR A 405 16.85 -29.16 9.85
N PHE A 406 16.13 -28.93 8.77
CA PHE A 406 14.72 -28.53 8.73
C PHE A 406 13.93 -29.53 7.87
N SER A 407 12.78 -29.99 8.37
CA SER A 407 11.94 -30.97 7.69
C SER A 407 10.48 -30.49 7.57
N GLY A 408 9.77 -31.01 6.59
CA GLY A 408 8.37 -30.73 6.28
C GLY A 408 8.19 -30.22 4.86
N THR A 409 6.95 -30.16 4.39
CA THR A 409 6.59 -29.50 3.13
C THR A 409 6.96 -28.00 3.15
N SER A 410 7.03 -27.42 4.35
CA SER A 410 7.56 -26.06 4.62
C SER A 410 9.04 -25.90 4.23
N ALA A 411 9.82 -26.99 4.17
CA ALA A 411 11.18 -27.02 3.64
C ALA A 411 11.20 -27.27 2.11
N ALA A 412 10.17 -27.90 1.56
CA ALA A 412 10.07 -28.21 0.13
C ALA A 412 9.68 -26.99 -0.72
N ALA A 413 8.61 -26.27 -0.34
CA ALA A 413 8.13 -25.06 -1.01
C ALA A 413 9.23 -24.01 -1.33
N PRO A 414 10.10 -23.62 -0.38
CA PRO A 414 11.14 -22.61 -0.65
C PRO A 414 12.16 -23.01 -1.72
N HIS A 415 12.34 -24.30 -2.02
CA HIS A 415 13.19 -24.70 -3.15
C HIS A 415 12.59 -24.27 -4.49
N VAL A 416 11.27 -24.41 -4.63
CA VAL A 416 10.54 -24.02 -5.84
C VAL A 416 10.46 -22.50 -5.95
N THR A 417 10.21 -21.79 -4.84
CA THR A 417 10.26 -20.32 -4.83
C THR A 417 11.64 -19.81 -5.24
N GLY A 418 12.70 -20.41 -4.71
CA GLY A 418 14.06 -20.09 -5.12
C GLY A 418 14.29 -20.37 -6.61
N ALA A 419 13.82 -21.50 -7.13
CA ALA A 419 13.97 -21.83 -8.54
C ALA A 419 13.30 -20.79 -9.46
N ILE A 420 12.08 -20.36 -9.14
CA ILE A 420 11.37 -19.31 -9.89
C ILE A 420 12.22 -18.04 -9.97
N ALA A 421 12.71 -17.55 -8.83
CA ALA A 421 13.57 -16.37 -8.79
C ALA A 421 14.86 -16.54 -9.61
N LEU A 422 15.45 -17.73 -9.58
CA LEU A 422 16.69 -18.02 -10.31
C LEU A 422 16.47 -17.95 -11.83
N LEU A 423 15.32 -18.41 -12.34
CA LEU A 423 14.99 -18.36 -13.76
C LEU A 423 14.98 -16.91 -14.30
N TYR A 424 14.48 -15.95 -13.51
CA TYR A 424 14.49 -14.52 -13.89
C TYR A 424 15.89 -13.89 -13.97
N SER A 425 16.91 -14.53 -13.40
CA SER A 425 18.31 -14.07 -13.48
C SER A 425 19.06 -14.60 -14.71
N THR A 426 18.41 -15.44 -15.51
CA THR A 426 19.03 -15.95 -16.74
C THR A 426 19.24 -14.83 -17.76
N ILE A 427 20.22 -15.01 -18.65
CA ILE A 427 20.46 -14.07 -19.75
C ILE A 427 19.39 -14.26 -20.81
N CYS A 428 18.19 -13.73 -20.55
CA CYS A 428 17.06 -13.77 -21.46
C CYS A 428 16.39 -12.38 -21.53
N PRO A 429 16.84 -11.51 -22.46
CA PRO A 429 16.23 -10.19 -22.69
C PRO A 429 14.74 -10.24 -22.97
N GLN A 430 14.27 -11.30 -23.61
CA GLN A 430 12.87 -11.45 -23.96
C GLN A 430 11.99 -11.75 -22.75
N LEU A 431 12.42 -12.65 -21.84
CA LEU A 431 11.74 -12.85 -20.56
C LEU A 431 11.75 -11.55 -19.74
N ALA A 432 12.87 -10.85 -19.69
CA ALA A 432 12.97 -9.59 -18.95
C ALA A 432 12.06 -8.48 -19.54
N SER A 433 11.89 -8.45 -20.86
CA SER A 433 10.96 -7.53 -21.53
C SER A 433 9.52 -7.91 -21.24
N MET A 434 9.17 -9.19 -21.42
CA MET A 434 7.84 -9.72 -21.13
C MET A 434 7.46 -9.45 -19.67
N ALA A 435 8.37 -9.64 -18.73
CA ALA A 435 8.11 -9.39 -17.32
C ALA A 435 7.77 -7.92 -16.96
N LYS A 436 8.01 -6.97 -17.88
CA LYS A 436 7.63 -5.56 -17.77
C LYS A 436 6.37 -5.24 -18.59
N SER A 437 6.28 -5.73 -19.82
CA SER A 437 5.17 -5.40 -20.74
C SER A 437 3.94 -6.31 -20.61
N ASP A 438 4.14 -7.56 -20.18
CA ASP A 438 3.10 -8.55 -19.89
C ASP A 438 3.55 -9.45 -18.72
N PRO A 439 3.56 -8.90 -17.48
CA PRO A 439 4.06 -9.61 -16.30
C PRO A 439 3.34 -10.95 -16.07
N SER A 440 2.05 -10.98 -16.36
CA SER A 440 1.19 -12.16 -16.26
C SER A 440 1.69 -13.31 -17.14
N ALA A 441 1.94 -13.04 -18.42
CA ALA A 441 2.48 -14.04 -19.35
C ALA A 441 3.88 -14.53 -18.94
N ALA A 442 4.74 -13.63 -18.45
CA ALA A 442 6.08 -14.00 -17.96
C ALA A 442 5.99 -14.98 -16.77
N ALA A 443 5.08 -14.72 -15.82
CA ALA A 443 4.86 -15.60 -14.68
C ALA A 443 4.42 -17.01 -15.14
N LEU A 444 3.45 -17.11 -16.05
CA LEU A 444 2.99 -18.40 -16.58
C LEU A 444 4.10 -19.14 -17.35
N LEU A 445 4.90 -18.43 -18.15
CA LEU A 445 6.02 -19.02 -18.86
C LEU A 445 7.04 -19.65 -17.89
N VAL A 446 7.40 -18.94 -16.82
CA VAL A 446 8.33 -19.44 -15.79
C VAL A 446 7.74 -20.63 -15.05
N ARG A 447 6.45 -20.58 -14.69
CA ARG A 447 5.73 -21.72 -14.10
C ARG A 447 5.84 -22.95 -15.00
N ASP A 448 5.57 -22.80 -16.29
CA ASP A 448 5.54 -23.92 -17.22
C ASP A 448 6.91 -24.58 -17.35
N TYR A 449 8.01 -23.80 -17.38
CA TYR A 449 9.37 -24.36 -17.36
C TYR A 449 9.74 -25.04 -16.02
N ILE A 450 9.21 -24.57 -14.89
CA ILE A 450 9.36 -25.26 -13.60
C ILE A 450 8.65 -26.62 -13.63
N LEU A 451 7.40 -26.66 -14.11
CA LEU A 451 6.60 -27.89 -14.14
C LEU A 451 7.08 -28.89 -15.21
N ALA A 452 7.52 -28.41 -16.37
CA ALA A 452 8.06 -29.25 -17.45
C ALA A 452 9.47 -29.78 -17.13
N GLY A 453 10.26 -29.04 -16.34
CA GLY A 453 11.64 -29.38 -16.04
C GLY A 453 11.84 -30.54 -15.06
N VAL A 454 10.78 -31.02 -14.40
CA VAL A 454 10.91 -31.99 -13.29
C VAL A 454 11.61 -33.30 -13.66
N ASP A 455 12.30 -33.89 -12.68
CA ASP A 455 12.71 -35.30 -12.78
C ASP A 455 11.53 -36.19 -12.41
N SER A 456 11.12 -37.08 -13.32
CA SER A 456 10.01 -38.01 -13.08
C SER A 456 10.34 -39.01 -11.98
N LEU A 457 9.50 -39.06 -10.93
CA LEU A 457 9.69 -39.94 -9.77
C LEU A 457 8.55 -40.93 -9.63
N ALA A 458 8.87 -42.23 -9.52
CA ALA A 458 7.87 -43.28 -9.32
C ALA A 458 7.00 -43.06 -8.08
N SER A 459 7.55 -42.43 -7.03
CA SER A 459 6.85 -42.14 -5.78
C SER A 459 5.81 -41.00 -5.90
N LEU A 460 5.85 -40.22 -6.99
CA LEU A 460 4.98 -39.06 -7.22
C LEU A 460 3.98 -39.27 -8.37
N GLN A 461 4.15 -40.33 -9.17
CA GLN A 461 3.26 -40.66 -10.29
C GLN A 461 1.81 -40.88 -9.83
N ASN A 462 0.87 -40.18 -10.48
CA ASN A 462 -0.57 -40.20 -10.21
C ASN A 462 -0.99 -39.69 -8.82
N ILE A 463 -0.08 -39.03 -8.08
CA ILE A 463 -0.40 -38.37 -6.80
C ILE A 463 0.05 -36.91 -6.76
N THR A 464 0.61 -36.42 -7.87
CA THR A 464 0.94 -35.02 -8.15
C THR A 464 0.71 -34.76 -9.64
N VAL A 465 0.47 -33.51 -10.02
CA VAL A 465 0.19 -33.09 -11.42
C VAL A 465 1.32 -33.51 -12.36
N THR A 466 2.57 -33.20 -12.00
CA THR A 466 3.73 -33.50 -12.86
C THR A 466 4.26 -34.92 -12.68
N GLY A 467 3.97 -35.56 -11.54
CA GLY A 467 4.56 -36.84 -11.17
C GLY A 467 6.08 -36.79 -10.94
N GLY A 468 6.65 -35.61 -10.71
CA GLY A 468 8.10 -35.40 -10.63
C GLY A 468 8.54 -34.43 -9.53
N ARG A 469 9.85 -34.41 -9.32
CA ARG A 469 10.53 -33.53 -8.36
C ARG A 469 11.24 -32.40 -9.11
N LEU A 470 11.26 -31.20 -8.53
CA LEU A 470 11.96 -30.03 -9.05
C LEU A 470 13.37 -30.38 -9.56
N ASN A 471 13.71 -29.98 -10.78
CA ASN A 471 15.06 -30.04 -11.31
C ASN A 471 15.42 -28.65 -11.87
N LEU A 472 16.26 -27.95 -11.13
CA LEU A 472 16.62 -26.56 -11.39
C LEU A 472 17.36 -26.41 -12.73
N LYS A 473 18.30 -27.33 -13.01
CA LYS A 473 19.09 -27.32 -14.24
C LYS A 473 18.21 -27.49 -15.48
N ASN A 474 17.29 -28.46 -15.46
CA ASN A 474 16.39 -28.69 -16.59
C ASN A 474 15.50 -27.47 -16.85
N SER A 475 14.92 -26.86 -15.81
CA SER A 475 14.09 -25.66 -15.97
C SER A 475 14.88 -24.48 -16.55
N LEU A 476 16.12 -24.27 -16.11
CA LEU A 476 17.02 -23.26 -16.67
C LEU A 476 17.44 -23.58 -18.11
N ASP A 477 17.70 -24.85 -18.44
CA ASP A 477 18.04 -25.29 -19.80
C ASP A 477 16.88 -25.07 -20.77
N LEU A 478 15.65 -25.39 -20.36
CA LEU A 478 14.47 -25.16 -21.17
C LEU A 478 14.31 -23.67 -21.48
N LEU A 479 14.37 -22.81 -20.46
CA LEU A 479 14.26 -21.37 -20.64
C LEU A 479 15.41 -20.81 -21.50
N THR A 480 16.65 -21.16 -21.20
CA THR A 480 17.81 -20.64 -21.96
C THR A 480 17.83 -21.13 -23.41
N ALA A 481 17.42 -22.36 -23.68
CA ALA A 481 17.26 -22.86 -25.04
C ALA A 481 16.19 -22.08 -25.80
N ALA A 482 15.07 -21.79 -25.16
CA ALA A 482 13.98 -21.01 -25.75
C ALA A 482 14.44 -19.58 -26.09
N CYS A 483 15.18 -18.93 -25.17
CA CYS A 483 15.74 -17.59 -25.40
C CYS A 483 16.89 -17.56 -26.43
N ALA A 484 17.63 -18.65 -26.62
CA ALA A 484 18.78 -18.72 -27.52
C ALA A 484 18.43 -19.12 -28.96
N ASN A 485 17.33 -19.86 -29.17
CA ASN A 485 16.96 -20.39 -30.48
C ASN A 485 15.93 -19.54 -31.21
N ASP A 486 15.58 -18.35 -30.70
CA ASP A 486 14.46 -17.56 -31.21
C ASP A 486 13.22 -18.47 -31.38
N GLU A 487 12.87 -19.24 -30.33
CA GLU A 487 11.66 -20.08 -30.37
C GLU A 487 10.46 -19.23 -30.82
N CYS A 488 9.54 -19.83 -31.56
CA CYS A 488 8.37 -19.10 -32.04
C CYS A 488 7.37 -18.92 -30.91
N PHE A 489 7.60 -17.89 -30.11
CA PHE A 489 6.80 -17.61 -28.94
C PHE A 489 5.47 -16.97 -29.30
N ILE A 490 4.51 -17.17 -28.41
CA ILE A 490 3.19 -16.58 -28.54
C ILE A 490 3.33 -15.05 -28.38
N PRO A 491 2.76 -14.23 -29.29
CA PRO A 491 2.68 -12.79 -29.11
C PRO A 491 1.99 -12.41 -27.79
N PHE A 492 2.44 -11.33 -27.16
CA PHE A 492 2.00 -10.90 -25.82
C PHE A 492 1.68 -9.40 -25.81
N ALA A 493 1.24 -8.87 -24.66
CA ALA A 493 0.85 -7.46 -24.51
C ALA A 493 -0.16 -7.00 -25.58
N LEU A 494 -1.18 -7.83 -25.83
CA LEU A 494 -2.27 -7.48 -26.74
C LEU A 494 -2.96 -6.21 -26.23
N ASN A 495 -3.23 -5.28 -27.13
CA ASN A 495 -3.84 -4.01 -26.80
C ASN A 495 -4.81 -3.54 -27.90
N VAL A 496 -5.86 -2.83 -27.48
CA VAL A 496 -6.86 -2.22 -28.35
C VAL A 496 -6.92 -0.73 -28.07
N GLU A 497 -6.52 0.08 -29.04
CA GLU A 497 -6.62 1.54 -28.96
C GLU A 497 -7.80 2.03 -29.82
N GLN A 498 -8.67 2.86 -29.25
CA GLN A 498 -9.80 3.43 -29.96
C GLN A 498 -9.36 4.64 -30.80
N ASN A 499 -9.67 4.62 -32.11
CA ASN A 499 -9.49 5.77 -33.00
C ASN A 499 -10.78 6.57 -33.16
N THR A 500 -11.89 5.87 -33.39
CA THR A 500 -13.26 6.41 -33.46
C THR A 500 -14.24 5.39 -32.86
N PRO A 501 -15.53 5.70 -32.69
CA PRO A 501 -16.49 4.70 -32.21
C PRO A 501 -16.60 3.41 -33.05
N SER A 502 -16.20 3.46 -34.32
CA SER A 502 -16.25 2.33 -35.26
C SER A 502 -14.88 1.93 -35.83
N SER A 503 -13.78 2.41 -35.26
CA SER A 503 -12.43 2.03 -35.70
C SER A 503 -11.42 1.98 -34.56
N TYR A 504 -10.56 0.97 -34.61
CA TYR A 504 -9.65 0.58 -33.54
C TYR A 504 -8.31 0.13 -34.13
N THR A 505 -7.22 0.39 -33.43
CA THR A 505 -5.91 -0.17 -33.74
C THR A 505 -5.65 -1.31 -32.77
N LEU A 506 -5.53 -2.52 -33.33
CA LEU A 506 -5.08 -3.69 -32.59
C LEU A 506 -3.56 -3.70 -32.59
N SER A 507 -2.94 -3.96 -31.44
CA SER A 507 -1.48 -4.02 -31.31
C SER A 507 -1.05 -5.15 -30.39
N TRP A 508 0.18 -5.60 -30.55
CA TRP A 508 0.80 -6.66 -29.75
C TRP A 508 2.33 -6.49 -29.76
N GLU A 509 3.00 -7.21 -28.88
CA GLU A 509 4.45 -7.36 -28.90
C GLU A 509 4.83 -8.76 -29.40
N GLY A 510 5.97 -8.83 -30.08
CA GLY A 510 6.55 -10.05 -30.63
C GLY A 510 7.99 -10.24 -30.20
N TRP A 511 8.58 -11.37 -30.59
CA TRP A 511 9.94 -11.76 -30.25
C TRP A 511 10.91 -11.44 -31.39
N SER A 512 12.21 -11.41 -31.10
CA SER A 512 13.26 -11.08 -32.09
C SER A 512 13.32 -12.02 -33.31
N GLY A 513 12.74 -13.22 -33.19
CA GLY A 513 12.67 -14.26 -34.22
C GLY A 513 11.45 -14.19 -35.15
N ASP A 514 10.50 -13.30 -34.88
CA ASP A 514 9.23 -13.28 -35.60
C ASP A 514 9.41 -12.67 -37.00
N GLU A 515 9.10 -13.42 -38.06
CA GLU A 515 9.16 -12.92 -39.44
C GLU A 515 7.88 -12.16 -39.83
N SER A 516 6.74 -12.61 -39.28
CA SER A 516 5.43 -11.99 -39.48
C SER A 516 4.42 -12.51 -38.47
N PHE A 517 3.19 -11.99 -38.52
CA PHE A 517 2.09 -12.38 -37.63
C PHE A 517 0.85 -12.82 -38.41
N ASN A 518 0.10 -13.77 -37.83
CA ASN A 518 -1.27 -14.07 -38.20
C ASN A 518 -2.21 -13.49 -37.14
N LEU A 519 -3.10 -12.59 -37.54
CA LEU A 519 -4.14 -12.00 -36.71
C LEU A 519 -5.47 -12.71 -36.98
N GLN A 520 -6.19 -13.05 -35.91
CA GLN A 520 -7.57 -13.49 -35.97
C GLN A 520 -8.47 -12.60 -35.15
N PHE A 521 -9.63 -12.19 -35.68
CA PHE A 521 -10.65 -11.46 -34.95
C PHE A 521 -12.07 -11.91 -35.34
N ARG A 522 -13.02 -11.75 -34.43
CA ARG A 522 -14.45 -12.05 -34.63
C ARG A 522 -15.32 -11.32 -33.61
N GLU A 523 -16.63 -11.36 -33.83
CA GLU A 523 -17.63 -11.03 -32.82
C GLU A 523 -17.63 -12.10 -31.72
N LEU A 524 -17.77 -11.69 -30.46
CA LEU A 524 -17.73 -12.60 -29.32
C LEU A 524 -18.88 -13.62 -29.42
N GLY A 525 -18.52 -14.90 -29.39
CA GLY A 525 -19.49 -16.01 -29.48
C GLY A 525 -19.73 -16.55 -30.90
N GLU A 526 -19.20 -15.92 -31.95
CA GLU A 526 -19.23 -16.47 -33.30
C GLU A 526 -18.24 -17.63 -33.48
N ASP A 527 -18.58 -18.66 -34.24
CA ASP A 527 -17.72 -19.85 -34.41
C ASP A 527 -16.55 -19.62 -35.39
N THR A 528 -16.61 -18.57 -36.22
CA THR A 528 -15.68 -18.36 -37.35
C THR A 528 -14.79 -17.14 -37.13
N TRP A 529 -13.47 -17.34 -37.23
CA TRP A 529 -12.48 -16.27 -37.16
C TRP A 529 -12.19 -15.67 -38.54
N THR A 530 -12.17 -14.34 -38.62
CA THR A 530 -11.55 -13.63 -39.76
C THR A 530 -10.05 -13.65 -39.57
N THR A 531 -9.28 -14.16 -40.54
CA THR A 531 -7.82 -14.29 -40.44
C THR A 531 -7.11 -13.36 -41.41
N ILE A 532 -6.14 -12.61 -40.91
CA ILE A 532 -5.18 -11.81 -41.69
C ILE A 532 -3.80 -12.42 -41.47
N SER A 533 -3.14 -12.87 -42.53
CA SER A 533 -1.85 -13.58 -42.44
C SER A 533 -0.70 -12.77 -43.02
N GLY A 534 0.50 -12.98 -42.47
CA GLY A 534 1.74 -12.40 -42.98
C GLY A 534 1.87 -10.90 -42.71
N LEU A 535 1.35 -10.43 -41.57
CA LEU A 535 1.53 -9.05 -41.12
C LEU A 535 2.98 -8.83 -40.71
N ALA A 536 3.66 -7.87 -41.34
CA ALA A 536 5.05 -7.54 -41.02
C ALA A 536 5.18 -6.59 -39.81
N GLU A 537 4.12 -5.84 -39.52
CA GLU A 537 4.04 -4.92 -38.39
C GLU A 537 3.28 -5.59 -37.24
N ASN A 538 3.52 -5.12 -36.02
CA ASN A 538 2.91 -5.61 -34.78
C ASN A 538 1.58 -4.90 -34.44
N ASN A 539 0.92 -4.33 -35.45
CA ASN A 539 -0.35 -3.64 -35.31
C ASN A 539 -1.22 -3.79 -36.57
N PHE A 540 -2.52 -3.61 -36.39
CA PHE A 540 -3.50 -3.67 -37.46
C PHE A 540 -4.71 -2.77 -37.18
N ASP A 541 -5.05 -1.91 -38.13
CA ASP A 541 -6.21 -1.03 -38.05
C ASP A 541 -7.49 -1.76 -38.51
N LEU A 542 -8.48 -1.84 -37.62
CA LEU A 542 -9.85 -2.24 -37.93
C LEU A 542 -10.72 -0.99 -38.12
N SER A 543 -11.53 -0.97 -39.17
CA SER A 543 -12.47 0.10 -39.47
C SER A 543 -13.84 -0.45 -39.85
N ASP A 544 -14.83 0.45 -39.89
CA ASP A 544 -16.19 0.15 -40.33
C ASP A 544 -16.89 -0.93 -39.47
N LEU A 545 -16.54 -0.99 -38.18
CA LEU A 545 -17.18 -1.90 -37.22
C LEU A 545 -18.58 -1.38 -36.85
N GLU A 546 -19.49 -2.30 -36.54
CA GLU A 546 -20.76 -1.93 -35.92
C GLU A 546 -20.51 -1.40 -34.50
N LEU A 547 -21.36 -0.47 -34.06
CA LEU A 547 -21.28 0.12 -32.73
C LEU A 547 -21.88 -0.84 -31.69
N CYS A 548 -21.40 -0.78 -30.44
CA CYS A 548 -21.84 -1.65 -29.35
C CYS A 548 -21.75 -3.15 -29.64
N LEU A 549 -20.64 -3.55 -30.26
CA LEU A 549 -20.38 -4.93 -30.66
C LEU A 549 -19.27 -5.49 -29.79
N GLU A 550 -19.54 -6.60 -29.11
CA GLU A 550 -18.51 -7.36 -28.39
C GLU A 550 -17.64 -8.11 -29.40
N MET A 551 -16.35 -7.87 -29.35
CA MET A 551 -15.34 -8.38 -30.27
C MET A 551 -14.24 -9.08 -29.49
N GLU A 552 -13.54 -10.00 -30.15
CA GLU A 552 -12.31 -10.59 -29.63
C GLU A 552 -11.27 -10.75 -30.74
N PHE A 553 -9.99 -10.64 -30.38
CA PHE A 553 -8.87 -10.90 -31.28
C PHE A 553 -7.76 -11.69 -30.60
N ARG A 554 -7.00 -12.43 -31.41
CA ARG A 554 -5.83 -13.19 -30.98
C ARG A 554 -4.77 -13.19 -32.08
N VAL A 555 -3.53 -13.36 -31.68
CA VAL A 555 -2.39 -13.24 -32.59
C VAL A 555 -1.48 -14.46 -32.47
N GLN A 556 -0.86 -14.84 -33.57
CA GLN A 556 0.11 -15.92 -33.67
C GLN A 556 1.37 -15.39 -34.35
N ALA A 557 2.54 -15.71 -33.84
CA ALA A 557 3.81 -15.43 -34.49
C ALA A 557 4.09 -16.47 -35.57
N VAL A 558 4.67 -16.02 -36.68
CA VAL A 558 5.17 -16.87 -37.76
C VAL A 558 6.67 -16.66 -37.86
N CYS A 559 7.41 -17.72 -37.63
CA CYS A 559 8.87 -17.74 -37.59
C CYS A 559 9.42 -18.60 -38.75
N GLU A 560 10.74 -18.58 -38.98
CA GLU A 560 11.37 -19.14 -40.20
C GLU A 560 10.97 -20.62 -40.50
N GLN A 561 10.72 -21.44 -39.47
CA GLN A 561 10.35 -22.86 -39.63
C GLN A 561 9.15 -23.32 -38.78
N ASP A 562 8.54 -22.44 -38.00
CA ASP A 562 7.45 -22.82 -37.09
C ASP A 562 6.45 -21.66 -36.89
N GLU A 563 5.29 -21.98 -36.36
CA GLU A 563 4.30 -21.01 -35.92
C GLU A 563 4.01 -21.23 -34.43
N SER A 564 3.88 -20.15 -33.67
CA SER A 564 3.45 -20.26 -32.27
C SER A 564 2.02 -20.81 -32.19
N PRO A 565 1.51 -21.23 -31.02
CA PRO A 565 0.07 -21.20 -30.77
C PRO A 565 -0.48 -19.77 -30.90
N PHE A 566 -1.79 -19.61 -31.15
CA PHE A 566 -2.44 -18.32 -30.98
C PHE A 566 -2.45 -17.92 -29.51
N SER A 567 -2.33 -16.62 -29.24
CA SER A 567 -2.55 -16.03 -27.92
C SER A 567 -3.95 -16.34 -27.39
N GLU A 568 -4.11 -16.22 -26.08
CA GLU A 568 -5.45 -16.09 -25.52
C GLU A 568 -6.16 -14.87 -26.14
N PRO A 569 -7.46 -14.94 -26.41
CA PRO A 569 -8.18 -13.83 -27.02
C PRO A 569 -8.29 -12.63 -26.07
N LEU A 570 -8.02 -11.43 -26.58
CA LEU A 570 -8.37 -10.18 -25.93
C LEU A 570 -9.74 -9.71 -26.44
N SER A 571 -10.69 -9.55 -25.52
CA SER A 571 -12.04 -9.09 -25.83
C SER A 571 -12.23 -7.61 -25.51
N TRP A 572 -13.01 -6.91 -26.33
CA TRP A 572 -13.41 -5.52 -26.11
C TRP A 572 -14.80 -5.26 -26.70
N THR A 573 -15.43 -4.15 -26.32
CA THR A 573 -16.72 -3.71 -26.91
C THR A 573 -16.49 -2.46 -27.72
N THR A 574 -17.01 -2.41 -28.95
CA THR A 574 -16.98 -1.18 -29.74
C THR A 574 -17.87 -0.11 -29.09
N ASP A 575 -17.44 1.14 -29.15
CA ASP A 575 -18.13 2.27 -28.54
C ASP A 575 -19.43 2.59 -29.28
N GLY A 576 -20.29 3.40 -28.67
CA GLY A 576 -21.63 3.70 -29.19
C GLY A 576 -22.73 2.79 -28.66
N CYS A 577 -22.56 2.18 -27.48
CA CYS A 577 -23.65 1.54 -26.74
C CYS A 577 -24.69 2.55 -26.23
N CYS A 578 -25.96 2.12 -26.23
CA CYS A 578 -27.05 2.92 -25.67
C CYS A 578 -27.16 2.68 -24.15
N ASP A 579 -26.21 3.23 -23.40
CA ASP A 579 -26.15 3.06 -21.95
C ASP A 579 -26.74 4.25 -21.19
N ALA A 580 -27.17 4.00 -19.95
CA ALA A 580 -27.58 5.05 -19.04
C ALA A 580 -26.31 5.73 -18.48
N PRO A 581 -26.19 7.06 -18.53
CA PRO A 581 -25.01 7.72 -18.00
C PRO A 581 -25.00 7.67 -16.46
N PHE A 582 -23.81 7.89 -15.90
CA PHE A 582 -23.67 8.05 -14.46
C PHE A 582 -24.15 9.44 -14.03
N LEU A 583 -25.18 9.49 -13.19
CA LEU A 583 -25.79 10.73 -12.72
C LEU A 583 -25.11 11.20 -11.43
N VAL A 584 -24.68 12.45 -11.39
CA VAL A 584 -24.07 13.09 -10.22
C VAL A 584 -24.83 14.33 -9.78
N LEU A 585 -24.78 14.62 -8.48
CA LEU A 585 -25.29 15.86 -7.91
C LEU A 585 -24.21 16.93 -7.98
N ALA A 586 -24.40 17.96 -8.80
CA ALA A 586 -23.48 19.09 -8.90
C ALA A 586 -23.69 20.11 -7.76
N GLY A 587 -24.93 20.22 -7.27
CA GLY A 587 -25.27 21.05 -6.13
C GLY A 587 -26.75 21.00 -5.80
N ALA A 588 -27.09 21.34 -4.56
CA ALA A 588 -28.48 21.47 -4.11
C ALA A 588 -28.68 22.79 -3.35
N THR A 589 -29.91 23.27 -3.41
CA THR A 589 -30.44 24.41 -2.68
C THR A 589 -31.70 23.96 -1.94
N ASP A 590 -32.37 24.87 -1.24
CA ASP A 590 -33.62 24.61 -0.53
C ASP A 590 -34.83 24.38 -1.45
N GLU A 591 -34.77 24.84 -2.70
CA GLU A 591 -35.88 24.71 -3.68
C GLU A 591 -35.47 24.02 -4.99
N SER A 592 -34.18 23.70 -5.19
CA SER A 592 -33.69 23.12 -6.44
C SER A 592 -32.42 22.29 -6.28
N ALA A 593 -32.14 21.39 -7.23
CA ALA A 593 -30.88 20.67 -7.33
C ALA A 593 -30.40 20.59 -8.79
N THR A 594 -29.10 20.73 -8.98
CA THR A 594 -28.43 20.61 -10.28
C THR A 594 -27.84 19.22 -10.41
N LEU A 595 -28.25 18.52 -11.47
CA LEU A 595 -27.82 17.17 -11.80
C LEU A 595 -26.99 17.23 -13.08
N GLU A 596 -25.86 16.54 -13.07
CA GLU A 596 -24.89 16.49 -14.18
C GLU A 596 -24.55 15.04 -14.52
N TRP A 597 -24.12 14.79 -15.75
CA TRP A 597 -23.72 13.47 -16.22
C TRP A 597 -22.73 13.56 -17.38
N GLU A 598 -21.96 12.49 -17.60
CA GLU A 598 -21.10 12.41 -18.78
C GLU A 598 -21.91 12.05 -20.04
N PRO A 599 -21.59 12.64 -21.22
CA PRO A 599 -22.32 12.35 -22.44
C PRO A 599 -22.06 10.91 -22.92
N ILE A 600 -23.12 10.24 -23.35
CA ILE A 600 -23.04 8.94 -24.05
C ILE A 600 -22.96 9.19 -25.54
N THR A 601 -21.94 8.63 -26.20
CA THR A 601 -21.66 8.85 -27.64
C THR A 601 -22.89 8.56 -28.53
N ALA A 602 -23.66 7.53 -28.20
CA ALA A 602 -24.87 7.13 -28.94
C ALA A 602 -26.14 7.91 -28.59
N ALA A 603 -26.13 8.70 -27.50
CA ALA A 603 -27.32 9.38 -27.02
C ALA A 603 -27.59 10.68 -27.79
N GLU A 604 -28.81 10.83 -28.29
CA GLU A 604 -29.32 12.05 -28.93
C GLU A 604 -30.00 12.98 -27.91
N SER A 605 -30.55 12.41 -26.84
CA SER A 605 -31.14 13.13 -25.72
C SER A 605 -31.24 12.25 -24.46
N TYR A 606 -31.64 12.83 -23.34
CA TYR A 606 -31.79 12.14 -22.06
C TYR A 606 -33.16 12.41 -21.43
N THR A 607 -33.62 11.47 -20.59
CA THR A 607 -34.71 11.69 -19.65
C THR A 607 -34.18 11.52 -18.23
N ILE A 608 -34.37 12.54 -17.40
CA ILE A 608 -34.24 12.42 -15.95
C ILE A 608 -35.62 12.23 -15.35
N ARG A 609 -35.72 11.32 -14.38
CA ARG A 609 -36.86 11.26 -13.48
C ARG A 609 -36.41 11.45 -12.04
N TYR A 610 -37.22 12.13 -11.24
CA TYR A 610 -36.96 12.32 -9.82
C TYR A 610 -38.25 12.24 -9.01
N ARG A 611 -38.13 11.88 -7.73
CA ARG A 611 -39.25 11.89 -6.78
C ARG A 611 -38.75 12.05 -5.36
N LYS A 612 -39.63 12.51 -4.48
CA LYS A 612 -39.38 12.50 -3.05
C LYS A 612 -39.37 11.05 -2.53
N ILE A 613 -38.41 10.71 -1.70
CA ILE A 613 -38.34 9.37 -1.08
C ILE A 613 -39.64 9.14 -0.28
N GLN A 614 -40.23 7.95 -0.43
CA GLN A 614 -41.58 7.54 0.05
C GLN A 614 -42.77 7.92 -0.83
N GLU A 615 -42.59 8.71 -1.89
CA GLU A 615 -43.63 8.89 -2.90
C GLU A 615 -43.53 7.84 -4.00
N GLU A 616 -44.67 7.44 -4.58
CA GLU A 616 -44.70 6.43 -5.65
C GLU A 616 -44.54 7.05 -7.04
N GLU A 617 -45.01 8.29 -7.23
CA GLU A 617 -45.06 8.99 -8.52
C GLU A 617 -43.72 9.64 -8.86
N TRP A 618 -43.28 9.51 -10.12
CA TRP A 618 -42.07 10.12 -10.65
C TRP A 618 -42.40 11.37 -11.45
N ILE A 619 -41.58 12.42 -11.28
CA ILE A 619 -41.59 13.62 -12.12
C ILE A 619 -40.52 13.45 -13.18
N GLU A 620 -40.88 13.62 -14.46
CA GLU A 620 -39.96 13.44 -15.59
C GLU A 620 -39.58 14.77 -16.25
N LEU A 621 -38.29 14.90 -16.56
CA LEU A 621 -37.68 15.91 -17.40
C LEU A 621 -37.12 15.21 -18.65
N ALA A 622 -37.85 15.31 -19.76
CA ALA A 622 -37.52 14.62 -21.01
C ALA A 622 -36.86 15.55 -22.04
N ASP A 623 -36.36 14.95 -23.13
CA ASP A 623 -35.75 15.64 -24.28
C ASP A 623 -34.56 16.54 -23.91
N LEU A 624 -33.81 16.15 -22.87
CA LEU A 624 -32.64 16.90 -22.40
C LEU A 624 -31.48 16.71 -23.38
N THR A 625 -30.90 17.81 -23.86
CA THR A 625 -29.76 17.79 -24.81
C THR A 625 -28.48 18.39 -24.22
N SER A 626 -28.58 19.01 -23.04
CA SER A 626 -27.45 19.39 -22.21
C SER A 626 -27.04 18.23 -21.32
N ILE A 627 -25.77 18.20 -20.91
CA ILE A 627 -25.21 17.24 -19.92
C ILE A 627 -25.47 17.66 -18.46
N GLU A 628 -26.29 18.68 -18.28
CA GLU A 628 -26.70 19.22 -16.99
C GLU A 628 -28.19 19.56 -17.05
N THR A 629 -28.88 19.43 -15.92
CA THR A 629 -30.25 19.95 -15.74
C THR A 629 -30.48 20.40 -14.31
N THR A 630 -31.51 21.21 -14.09
CA THR A 630 -31.93 21.63 -12.75
C THR A 630 -33.33 21.11 -12.47
N VAL A 631 -33.47 20.31 -11.40
CA VAL A 631 -34.76 19.97 -10.82
C VAL A 631 -35.16 21.10 -9.87
N SER A 632 -36.39 21.60 -9.99
CA SER A 632 -36.91 22.74 -9.23
C SER A 632 -38.14 22.33 -8.41
N ASP A 633 -38.65 23.27 -7.60
CA ASP A 633 -39.82 23.07 -6.73
C ASP A 633 -39.61 21.94 -5.71
N LEU A 634 -38.38 21.77 -5.24
CA LEU A 634 -38.06 20.84 -4.17
C LEU A 634 -38.60 21.39 -2.84
N GLU A 635 -39.07 20.49 -1.98
CA GLU A 635 -39.44 20.83 -0.62
C GLU A 635 -38.18 20.92 0.24
N LEU A 636 -38.10 21.98 1.05
CA LEU A 636 -37.00 22.20 1.98
C LEU A 636 -36.77 20.95 2.85
N CYS A 637 -35.51 20.53 2.95
CA CYS A 637 -35.08 19.38 3.74
C CYS A 637 -35.72 18.02 3.37
N ALA A 638 -36.32 17.89 2.19
CA ALA A 638 -36.81 16.60 1.71
C ALA A 638 -35.69 15.81 1.01
N GLU A 639 -35.71 14.49 1.18
CA GLU A 639 -34.84 13.57 0.44
C GLU A 639 -35.52 13.15 -0.86
N TYR A 640 -34.72 13.09 -1.92
CA TYR A 640 -35.11 12.76 -3.27
C TYR A 640 -34.25 11.64 -3.80
N GLU A 641 -34.81 10.90 -4.76
CA GLU A 641 -34.02 10.07 -5.65
C GLU A 641 -34.22 10.53 -7.10
N ALA A 642 -33.15 10.47 -7.89
CA ALA A 642 -33.15 10.73 -9.31
C ALA A 642 -32.50 9.59 -10.10
N GLN A 643 -32.98 9.38 -11.31
CA GLN A 643 -32.42 8.44 -12.28
C GLN A 643 -32.40 9.08 -13.66
N ILE A 644 -31.47 8.64 -14.50
CA ILE A 644 -31.31 9.11 -15.87
C ILE A 644 -31.36 7.95 -16.86
N MET A 645 -31.86 8.21 -18.05
CA MET A 645 -31.91 7.30 -19.19
C MET A 645 -31.45 8.04 -20.45
N SER A 646 -30.74 7.34 -21.33
CA SER A 646 -30.38 7.81 -22.67
C SER A 646 -31.42 7.42 -23.70
N HIS A 647 -31.70 8.33 -24.63
CA HIS A 647 -32.40 8.05 -25.88
C HIS A 647 -31.39 8.10 -27.02
N CYS A 648 -31.24 7.00 -27.72
CA CYS A 648 -30.25 6.83 -28.77
C CYS A 648 -30.91 6.78 -30.15
N SER A 649 -30.08 6.79 -31.19
CA SER A 649 -30.54 6.63 -32.57
C SER A 649 -31.38 5.35 -32.76
N ASN A 650 -32.23 5.31 -33.78
CA ASN A 650 -33.14 4.19 -34.11
C ASN A 650 -34.24 3.89 -33.07
N GLU A 651 -34.64 4.87 -32.26
CA GLU A 651 -35.68 4.74 -31.23
C GLU A 651 -35.30 3.78 -30.07
N GLU A 652 -34.01 3.53 -29.88
CA GLU A 652 -33.49 2.73 -28.77
C GLU A 652 -33.32 3.57 -27.49
N GLN A 653 -33.53 2.93 -26.34
CA GLN A 653 -33.44 3.57 -25.03
C GLN A 653 -32.68 2.67 -24.06
N SER A 654 -31.82 3.27 -23.24
CA SER A 654 -31.16 2.55 -22.16
C SER A 654 -32.17 2.15 -21.06
N GLY A 655 -31.72 1.35 -20.09
CA GLY A 655 -32.40 1.33 -18.78
C GLY A 655 -32.28 2.67 -18.05
N TYR A 656 -32.96 2.83 -16.91
CA TYR A 656 -32.64 3.91 -15.98
C TYR A 656 -31.37 3.56 -15.19
N SER A 657 -30.54 4.57 -14.92
CA SER A 657 -29.38 4.47 -14.04
C SER A 657 -29.78 3.97 -12.64
N PRO A 658 -28.83 3.50 -11.81
CA PRO A 658 -29.03 3.42 -10.37
C PRO A 658 -29.55 4.75 -9.80
N SER A 659 -30.34 4.69 -8.72
CA SER A 659 -30.88 5.88 -8.07
C SER A 659 -29.77 6.70 -7.41
N LEU A 660 -29.60 7.95 -7.84
CA LEU A 660 -28.87 8.97 -7.12
C LEU A 660 -29.78 9.53 -6.02
N GLN A 661 -29.44 9.29 -4.76
CA GLN A 661 -30.12 9.92 -3.63
C GLN A 661 -29.47 11.26 -3.31
N PHE A 662 -30.30 12.28 -3.09
CA PHE A 662 -29.84 13.60 -2.67
C PHE A 662 -30.88 14.28 -1.77
N ARG A 663 -30.47 15.33 -1.07
CA ARG A 663 -31.34 16.10 -0.18
C ARG A 663 -31.34 17.57 -0.60
N ALA A 664 -32.52 18.18 -0.64
CA ALA A 664 -32.63 19.64 -0.75
C ALA A 664 -32.11 20.29 0.55
N THR A 665 -31.34 21.36 0.44
CA THR A 665 -30.75 22.05 1.61
C THR A 665 -31.83 22.84 2.39
N GLY A 666 -31.44 23.64 3.38
CA GLY A 666 -32.38 24.41 4.19
C GLY A 666 -32.92 23.61 5.38
N CYS A 667 -32.20 22.57 5.79
CA CYS A 667 -32.46 21.77 6.98
C CYS A 667 -31.89 22.40 8.28
N GLU A 668 -31.41 23.64 8.20
CA GLU A 668 -30.60 24.30 9.22
C GLU A 668 -29.17 23.71 9.33
N THR A 669 -28.26 24.47 9.94
CA THR A 669 -26.81 24.16 9.99
C THR A 669 -26.46 22.82 10.64
N CYS A 670 -27.37 22.24 11.44
CA CYS A 670 -27.19 20.89 11.98
C CYS A 670 -27.04 19.84 10.86
N LEU A 671 -27.88 19.89 9.82
CA LEU A 671 -27.97 18.85 8.80
C LEU A 671 -27.26 19.20 7.49
N ASP A 672 -27.13 20.50 7.19
CA ASP A 672 -26.57 20.98 5.92
C ASP A 672 -25.02 21.04 5.93
N LEU A 673 -24.39 21.00 7.11
CA LEU A 673 -22.93 21.02 7.24
C LEU A 673 -22.34 19.60 7.25
N PHE A 674 -21.16 19.46 6.64
CA PHE A 674 -20.40 18.22 6.70
C PHE A 674 -19.72 18.09 8.06
N TYR A 675 -19.96 16.97 8.74
CA TYR A 675 -19.26 16.57 9.96
C TYR A 675 -18.49 15.29 9.68
N CYS A 676 -17.28 15.19 10.23
CA CYS A 676 -16.45 13.99 10.09
C CYS A 676 -17.15 12.74 10.65
N GLN A 677 -16.82 11.58 10.07
CA GLN A 677 -17.34 10.30 10.54
C GLN A 677 -16.76 9.92 11.92
N ALA A 678 -17.53 9.19 12.71
CA ALA A 678 -17.09 8.60 13.97
C ALA A 678 -17.96 7.37 14.27
N TYR A 679 -17.35 6.30 14.79
CA TYR A 679 -18.05 5.10 15.23
C TYR A 679 -17.19 4.30 16.20
N GLY A 680 -17.84 3.60 17.13
CA GLY A 680 -17.22 2.72 18.11
C GLY A 680 -17.52 1.25 17.85
N ASN A 681 -17.20 0.42 18.85
CA ASN A 681 -17.60 -0.97 18.93
C ASN A 681 -18.51 -1.16 20.15
N SER A 682 -19.81 -1.30 19.88
CA SER A 682 -20.88 -1.45 20.88
C SER A 682 -21.08 -2.90 21.36
N THR A 683 -20.16 -3.83 21.05
CA THR A 683 -20.33 -5.26 21.39
C THR A 683 -20.50 -5.50 22.88
N TRP A 684 -19.81 -4.71 23.72
CA TRP A 684 -19.74 -4.94 25.16
C TRP A 684 -20.38 -3.84 25.99
N GLU A 685 -20.31 -2.61 25.51
CA GLU A 685 -20.87 -1.43 26.15
C GLU A 685 -21.35 -0.42 25.11
N TRP A 686 -22.47 0.24 25.38
CA TRP A 686 -23.17 1.13 24.44
C TRP A 686 -23.99 2.18 25.22
N ILE A 687 -24.46 3.21 24.53
CA ILE A 687 -25.38 4.23 25.05
C ILE A 687 -26.79 3.63 25.00
N ASP A 688 -27.34 3.28 26.16
CA ASP A 688 -28.68 2.66 26.23
C ASP A 688 -29.78 3.73 26.27
N GLU A 689 -29.51 4.83 26.96
CA GLU A 689 -30.43 5.97 27.08
C GLU A 689 -29.65 7.29 27.22
N LEU A 690 -30.12 8.33 26.55
CA LEU A 690 -29.59 9.70 26.63
C LEU A 690 -30.70 10.69 26.94
N GLN A 691 -30.46 11.60 27.89
CA GLN A 691 -31.36 12.70 28.22
C GLN A 691 -30.61 14.04 28.31
N LEU A 692 -31.11 15.05 27.60
CA LEU A 692 -30.63 16.44 27.67
C LEU A 692 -31.83 17.38 27.53
N ASN A 693 -32.14 18.14 28.59
CA ASN A 693 -33.33 19.00 28.64
C ASN A 693 -34.63 18.24 28.25
N THR A 694 -35.23 18.54 27.09
CA THR A 694 -36.43 17.84 26.59
C THR A 694 -36.10 16.70 25.62
N LEU A 695 -34.85 16.59 25.18
CA LEU A 695 -34.38 15.48 24.35
C LEU A 695 -34.25 14.26 25.23
N HIS A 696 -34.87 13.17 24.80
CA HIS A 696 -34.84 11.87 25.46
C HIS A 696 -34.82 10.80 24.39
N ASN A 697 -33.77 9.99 24.37
CA ASN A 697 -33.58 8.90 23.42
C ASN A 697 -33.27 7.60 24.16
N ILE A 698 -33.93 6.51 23.77
CA ILE A 698 -33.65 5.15 24.23
C ILE A 698 -33.22 4.38 22.98
N SER A 699 -31.92 4.43 22.71
CA SER A 699 -31.26 3.93 21.49
C SER A 699 -30.94 2.45 21.59
N GLY A 700 -30.38 2.03 22.73
CA GLY A 700 -29.86 0.68 22.90
C GLY A 700 -28.67 0.40 21.97
N ASN A 701 -28.32 -0.87 21.81
CA ASN A 701 -27.16 -1.24 20.98
C ASN A 701 -27.47 -1.14 19.48
N ASP A 702 -26.89 -0.15 18.80
CA ASP A 702 -27.16 0.17 17.39
C ASP A 702 -26.00 -0.16 16.42
N GLY A 703 -24.95 -0.81 16.90
CA GLY A 703 -23.78 -1.18 16.10
C GLY A 703 -22.62 -0.19 16.15
N GLY A 704 -22.63 0.75 17.09
CA GLY A 704 -21.48 1.60 17.43
C GLY A 704 -21.54 3.02 16.85
N TYR A 705 -22.57 3.32 16.04
CA TYR A 705 -22.89 4.68 15.62
C TYR A 705 -24.40 4.86 15.40
N GLY A 706 -24.94 5.85 16.12
CA GLY A 706 -26.34 6.25 16.06
C GLY A 706 -26.55 7.63 15.48
N ASN A 707 -27.34 7.72 14.40
CA ASN A 707 -27.78 9.00 13.84
C ASN A 707 -29.20 9.33 14.30
N TYR A 708 -29.32 10.16 15.34
CA TYR A 708 -30.58 10.55 15.97
C TYR A 708 -30.92 12.02 15.74
N THR A 709 -30.50 12.58 14.61
CA THR A 709 -30.55 14.02 14.35
C THR A 709 -31.95 14.52 14.00
N HIS A 710 -32.93 13.61 13.98
CA HIS A 710 -34.35 13.91 13.96
C HIS A 710 -34.92 14.26 15.34
N LEU A 711 -34.18 13.96 16.42
CA LEU A 711 -34.49 14.36 17.80
C LEU A 711 -33.75 15.67 18.10
N THR A 712 -34.44 16.59 18.78
CA THR A 712 -33.90 17.91 19.11
C THR A 712 -34.41 18.43 20.46
N THR A 713 -33.67 19.38 21.03
CA THR A 713 -34.07 20.17 22.20
C THR A 713 -33.56 21.60 22.07
N GLN A 714 -34.19 22.51 22.79
CA GLN A 714 -33.79 23.92 22.86
C GLN A 714 -32.83 24.15 24.03
N LEU A 715 -31.73 24.84 23.76
CA LEU A 715 -30.71 25.19 24.75
C LEU A 715 -30.51 26.70 24.75
N GLU A 716 -30.69 27.32 25.91
CA GLU A 716 -30.55 28.77 26.09
C GLU A 716 -29.08 29.17 26.27
N GLN A 717 -28.66 30.20 25.54
CA GLN A 717 -27.34 30.82 25.72
C GLN A 717 -27.08 31.19 27.20
N GLY A 718 -25.89 30.86 27.71
CA GLY A 718 -25.45 31.20 29.06
C GLY A 718 -26.01 30.32 30.19
N GLU A 719 -26.90 29.37 29.88
CA GLU A 719 -27.42 28.41 30.85
C GLU A 719 -26.54 27.13 30.89
N VAL A 720 -26.73 26.36 31.96
CA VAL A 720 -26.06 25.06 32.17
C VAL A 720 -27.12 23.97 32.17
N TYR A 721 -26.92 22.94 31.36
CA TYR A 721 -27.79 21.79 31.25
C TYR A 721 -27.04 20.53 31.67
N GLU A 722 -27.70 19.65 32.42
CA GLU A 722 -27.19 18.31 32.70
C GLU A 722 -27.54 17.39 31.53
N LEU A 723 -26.53 16.75 30.94
CA LEU A 723 -26.70 15.60 30.06
C LEU A 723 -26.56 14.35 30.92
N ALA A 724 -27.63 13.56 31.00
CA ALA A 724 -27.67 12.28 31.67
C ALA A 724 -27.62 11.14 30.64
N MET A 725 -26.90 10.08 30.97
CA MET A 725 -26.70 8.92 30.12
C MET A 725 -26.84 7.65 30.95
N ILE A 726 -27.48 6.62 30.41
CA ILE A 726 -27.48 5.26 30.95
C ILE A 726 -26.66 4.39 30.00
N ALA A 727 -25.63 3.76 30.54
CA ALA A 727 -24.80 2.79 29.80
C ALA A 727 -25.46 1.42 29.77
N GLY A 728 -25.53 0.81 28.59
CA GLY A 728 -25.94 -0.58 28.38
C GLY A 728 -24.73 -1.49 28.31
N LEU A 729 -24.80 -2.68 28.93
CA LEU A 729 -23.64 -3.53 29.19
C LEU A 729 -23.97 -5.02 29.07
N ASP A 730 -23.04 -5.78 28.50
CA ASP A 730 -23.13 -7.26 28.44
C ASP A 730 -22.12 -7.96 29.38
N PHE A 731 -21.26 -7.23 30.12
CA PHE A 731 -20.39 -7.77 31.18
C PHE A 731 -20.13 -6.79 32.36
N GLY A 732 -19.90 -7.33 33.56
CA GLY A 732 -20.20 -6.71 34.85
C GLY A 732 -19.18 -5.74 35.51
N GLU A 733 -18.24 -5.13 34.79
CA GLU A 733 -17.45 -4.01 35.35
C GLU A 733 -17.59 -2.76 34.47
N MET A 734 -18.05 -1.66 35.09
CA MET A 734 -18.31 -0.39 34.44
C MET A 734 -17.13 0.54 34.60
N TRP A 735 -16.55 0.94 33.48
CA TRP A 735 -15.49 1.92 33.48
C TRP A 735 -15.55 2.70 32.16
N TYR A 736 -16.31 3.79 32.12
CA TYR A 736 -16.47 4.59 30.89
C TYR A 736 -16.38 6.10 31.14
N THR A 737 -16.26 6.87 30.06
CA THR A 737 -16.27 8.34 30.05
C THR A 737 -17.29 8.83 29.04
N ILE A 738 -17.91 9.97 29.34
CA ILE A 738 -18.83 10.67 28.41
C ILE A 738 -18.06 11.84 27.81
N TRP A 739 -18.10 11.95 26.48
CA TRP A 739 -17.54 13.05 25.71
C TRP A 739 -18.64 13.67 24.86
N VAL A 740 -18.73 14.99 24.87
CA VAL A 740 -19.77 15.74 24.17
C VAL A 740 -19.13 16.90 23.42
N TRP A 741 -19.52 17.09 22.17
CA TRP A 741 -19.23 18.30 21.38
C TRP A 741 -20.53 18.90 20.87
N ILE A 742 -20.63 20.24 20.90
CA ILE A 742 -21.72 21.00 20.29
C ILE A 742 -21.08 22.08 19.41
N ASP A 743 -21.35 22.07 18.10
CA ASP A 743 -20.80 23.06 17.17
C ASP A 743 -21.48 24.42 17.36
N PHE A 744 -21.01 25.19 18.35
CA PHE A 744 -21.60 26.46 18.75
C PHE A 744 -21.40 27.55 17.71
N ASN A 745 -20.40 27.40 16.84
CA ASN A 745 -20.10 28.39 15.80
C ASN A 745 -20.71 28.01 14.42
N GLN A 746 -21.36 26.85 14.33
CA GLN A 746 -22.07 26.33 13.15
C GLN A 746 -21.18 26.29 11.89
N ASN A 747 -19.94 25.80 12.01
CA ASN A 747 -18.99 25.72 10.90
C ASN A 747 -18.75 24.29 10.37
N GLY A 748 -19.34 23.26 10.98
CA GLY A 748 -19.19 21.86 10.61
C GLY A 748 -17.99 21.16 11.26
N ILE A 749 -17.26 21.83 12.15
CA ILE A 749 -16.02 21.34 12.77
C ILE A 749 -16.17 21.41 14.29
N PHE A 750 -16.15 20.25 14.94
CA PHE A 750 -16.13 20.16 16.39
C PHE A 750 -14.75 20.53 16.96
N GLU A 751 -14.64 21.68 17.61
CA GLU A 751 -13.37 22.15 18.14
C GLU A 751 -13.14 21.79 19.61
N ASN A 752 -11.88 21.89 20.06
CA ASN A 752 -11.53 21.65 21.46
C ASN A 752 -12.21 22.64 22.43
N SER A 753 -12.61 23.83 21.96
CA SER A 753 -13.37 24.83 22.73
C SER A 753 -14.83 24.44 22.95
N GLU A 754 -15.33 23.48 22.19
CA GLU A 754 -16.74 23.05 22.16
C GLU A 754 -16.98 21.74 22.90
N ARG A 755 -15.93 21.24 23.55
CA ARG A 755 -15.86 19.91 24.14
C ARG A 755 -16.16 19.92 25.63
N PHE A 756 -16.97 18.96 26.05
CA PHE A 756 -17.24 18.61 27.45
C PHE A 756 -16.90 17.13 27.66
N TYR A 757 -16.31 16.78 28.80
CA TYR A 757 -16.05 15.39 29.15
C TYR A 757 -16.03 15.17 30.65
N THR A 758 -16.30 13.95 31.10
CA THR A 758 -16.26 13.64 32.54
C THR A 758 -14.82 13.66 33.04
N PRO A 759 -14.52 14.31 34.18
CA PRO A 759 -13.14 14.47 34.68
C PRO A 759 -12.50 13.16 35.18
N GLY A 760 -13.31 12.11 35.29
CA GLY A 760 -12.89 10.75 35.61
C GLY A 760 -13.87 9.76 35.00
N ALA A 761 -13.55 8.49 35.16
CA ALA A 761 -14.45 7.45 34.69
C ALA A 761 -15.65 7.26 35.61
N ILE A 762 -16.78 6.95 35.00
CA ILE A 762 -18.02 6.56 35.64
C ILE A 762 -17.97 5.04 35.86
N GLN A 763 -18.43 4.61 37.04
CA GLN A 763 -18.44 3.21 37.49
C GLN A 763 -19.86 2.74 37.85
N THR A 764 -20.87 3.43 37.33
CA THR A 764 -22.30 3.22 37.54
C THR A 764 -23.01 3.22 36.19
N GLU A 765 -24.18 2.59 36.10
CA GLU A 765 -24.95 2.55 34.84
C GLU A 765 -25.36 3.97 34.46
N GLU A 766 -25.76 4.76 35.45
CA GLU A 766 -26.09 6.18 35.32
C GLU A 766 -24.82 7.04 35.37
N GLY A 767 -24.63 7.88 34.37
CA GLY A 767 -23.60 8.90 34.27
C GLY A 767 -24.19 10.26 33.91
N SER A 768 -23.56 11.35 34.35
CA SER A 768 -23.97 12.69 33.91
C SER A 768 -22.81 13.66 33.77
N ILE A 769 -23.03 14.69 32.96
CA ILE A 769 -22.10 15.79 32.73
C ILE A 769 -22.86 17.12 32.56
N ASP A 770 -22.36 18.17 33.18
CA ASP A 770 -22.85 19.53 32.99
C ASP A 770 -22.28 20.14 31.70
N ILE A 771 -23.17 20.61 30.83
CA ILE A 771 -22.87 21.30 29.57
C ILE A 771 -23.23 22.77 29.74
N THR A 772 -22.26 23.66 29.57
CA THR A 772 -22.49 25.10 29.60
C THR A 772 -22.64 25.64 28.19
N ILE A 773 -23.75 26.32 27.88
CA ILE A 773 -23.97 26.94 26.58
C ILE A 773 -23.29 28.32 26.55
N PRO A 774 -22.32 28.58 25.65
CA PRO A 774 -21.68 29.88 25.55
C PRO A 774 -22.70 30.99 25.28
N SER A 775 -22.51 32.16 25.90
CA SER A 775 -23.38 33.32 25.68
C SER A 775 -23.29 33.89 24.26
N ASP A 776 -22.24 33.51 23.53
CA ASP A 776 -21.93 33.93 22.16
C ASP A 776 -22.10 32.80 21.12
N ALA A 777 -22.66 31.64 21.52
CA ALA A 777 -23.03 30.58 20.58
C ALA A 777 -24.01 31.11 19.51
N LEU A 778 -23.84 30.72 18.24
CA LEU A 778 -24.76 31.15 17.19
C LEU A 778 -26.16 30.54 17.41
N LEU A 779 -27.19 31.36 17.18
CA LEU A 779 -28.59 30.93 17.30
C LEU A 779 -28.99 30.01 16.13
N GLY A 780 -29.92 29.09 16.36
CA GLY A 780 -30.40 28.12 15.36
C GLY A 780 -29.93 26.68 15.65
N ALA A 781 -30.35 25.72 14.83
CA ALA A 781 -29.96 24.33 15.04
C ALA A 781 -28.50 24.04 14.65
N THR A 782 -27.82 23.30 15.51
CA THR A 782 -26.46 22.81 15.28
C THR A 782 -26.31 21.36 15.72
N ARG A 783 -25.22 20.70 15.29
CA ARG A 783 -24.95 19.31 15.64
C ARG A 783 -24.40 19.20 17.06
N MET A 784 -24.86 18.18 17.77
CA MET A 784 -24.23 17.67 18.98
C MET A 784 -23.78 16.23 18.74
N ARG A 785 -22.55 15.90 19.15
CA ARG A 785 -22.01 14.54 19.15
C ARG A 785 -21.75 14.09 20.58
N VAL A 786 -22.26 12.92 20.95
CA VAL A 786 -22.02 12.25 22.23
C VAL A 786 -21.23 10.98 21.97
N MET A 787 -20.20 10.74 22.76
CA MET A 787 -19.33 9.57 22.61
C MET A 787 -19.08 8.95 23.98
N MET A 788 -19.38 7.66 24.09
CA MET A 788 -19.09 6.83 25.26
C MET A 788 -17.83 6.02 24.99
N LEU A 789 -16.84 6.10 25.89
CA LEU A 789 -15.54 5.44 25.73
C LEU A 789 -15.12 4.70 26.98
N HIS A 790 -14.66 3.45 26.81
CA HIS A 790 -14.08 2.67 27.89
C HIS A 790 -12.83 3.31 28.50
N GLY A 791 -12.73 3.26 29.82
CA GLY A 791 -11.54 3.65 30.59
C GLY A 791 -11.62 5.03 31.23
N THR A 792 -10.46 5.65 31.48
CA THR A 792 -10.35 7.00 32.09
C THR A 792 -9.96 8.04 31.05
N PRO A 793 -10.24 9.34 31.27
CA PRO A 793 -9.81 10.40 30.34
C PRO A 793 -8.28 10.44 30.15
N VAL A 794 -7.51 9.92 31.12
CA VAL A 794 -6.04 9.86 31.08
C VAL A 794 -5.54 8.70 30.23
N THR A 795 -6.31 7.61 30.11
CA THR A 795 -5.94 6.44 29.29
C THR A 795 -5.81 6.80 27.81
N TRP A 796 -6.46 7.89 27.39
CA TRP A 796 -6.61 8.28 25.99
C TRP A 796 -6.27 9.76 25.73
N GLY A 797 -5.65 10.44 26.70
CA GLY A 797 -5.60 11.91 26.85
C GLY A 797 -4.93 12.73 25.73
N GLU A 798 -4.47 12.11 24.65
CA GLU A 798 -3.91 12.79 23.45
C GLU A 798 -4.52 12.28 22.12
N LEU A 799 -5.39 11.27 22.12
CA LEU A 799 -5.92 10.61 20.91
C LEU A 799 -7.41 10.88 20.62
N GLN A 800 -8.15 11.48 21.56
CA GLN A 800 -9.61 11.60 21.41
C GLN A 800 -10.00 12.88 20.68
N ASN A 801 -10.24 12.72 19.39
CA ASN A 801 -10.84 13.71 18.52
C ASN A 801 -12.30 13.30 18.20
N PRO A 802 -13.17 14.26 17.84
CA PRO A 802 -14.59 13.98 17.59
C PRO A 802 -14.85 13.11 16.35
N CYS A 803 -13.82 12.83 15.54
CA CYS A 803 -13.86 12.09 14.27
C CYS A 803 -13.28 10.66 14.39
N MET A 804 -13.20 10.13 15.60
CA MET A 804 -12.54 8.86 15.87
C MET A 804 -13.41 7.68 15.43
N THR A 805 -12.80 6.72 14.74
CA THR A 805 -13.46 5.53 14.18
C THR A 805 -12.83 4.24 14.72
N GLY A 806 -13.64 3.23 15.00
CA GLY A 806 -13.18 1.86 15.26
C GLY A 806 -12.50 1.67 16.63
N PHE A 807 -12.86 2.44 17.65
CA PHE A 807 -12.35 2.21 19.01
C PHE A 807 -13.00 0.97 19.65
N ASP A 808 -12.22 0.26 20.47
CA ASP A 808 -12.49 -1.13 20.88
C ASP A 808 -13.78 -1.34 21.69
N TRP A 809 -14.22 -0.33 22.46
CA TRP A 809 -15.38 -0.44 23.35
C TRP A 809 -16.08 0.92 23.56
N GLY A 810 -17.36 0.97 23.16
CA GLY A 810 -18.25 2.12 23.31
C GLY A 810 -18.97 2.50 22.02
N GLU A 811 -19.61 3.67 22.01
CA GLU A 811 -20.52 4.09 20.95
C GLU A 811 -20.47 5.61 20.73
N VAL A 812 -20.87 6.03 19.53
CA VAL A 812 -21.04 7.43 19.15
C VAL A 812 -22.48 7.69 18.74
N GLU A 813 -23.08 8.77 19.21
CA GLU A 813 -24.40 9.20 18.78
C GLU A 813 -24.42 10.68 18.39
N ASP A 814 -25.10 10.99 17.28
CA ASP A 814 -25.29 12.36 16.79
C ASP A 814 -26.74 12.83 16.93
N TYR A 815 -26.90 14.08 17.36
CA TYR A 815 -28.19 14.75 17.58
C TYR A 815 -28.18 16.17 17.01
N CYS A 816 -29.37 16.76 16.83
CA CYS A 816 -29.49 18.21 16.64
C CYS A 816 -29.87 18.89 17.96
N VAL A 817 -29.37 20.10 18.18
CA VAL A 817 -29.79 20.98 19.28
C VAL A 817 -30.08 22.37 18.73
N GLU A 818 -31.14 23.03 19.20
CA GLU A 818 -31.52 24.38 18.80
C GLU A 818 -31.01 25.39 19.83
N ILE A 819 -30.03 26.20 19.45
CA ILE A 819 -29.52 27.27 20.32
C ILE A 819 -30.47 28.47 20.22
N ILE A 820 -31.06 28.83 21.35
CA ILE A 820 -31.99 29.96 21.44
C ILE A 820 -31.40 31.08 22.30
N GLU A 821 -31.82 32.31 22.02
CA GLU A 821 -31.47 33.45 22.85
C GLU A 821 -31.98 33.18 24.27
N SER A 822 -31.15 33.49 25.28
CA SER A 822 -31.56 33.32 26.67
C SER A 822 -32.90 34.02 26.90
N THR A 823 -33.92 33.25 27.29
CA THR A 823 -35.24 33.80 27.63
C THR A 823 -35.27 34.28 29.07
N THR A 824 -34.09 34.53 29.67
CA THR A 824 -33.99 35.61 30.63
C THR A 824 -34.37 36.93 29.95
N SER A 825 -35.69 37.15 29.88
CA SER A 825 -36.25 38.33 30.52
C SER A 825 -35.28 38.71 31.62
N VAL A 826 -34.75 39.93 31.58
CA VAL A 826 -34.27 40.55 32.80
C VAL A 826 -35.28 40.08 33.84
N ARG A 827 -34.88 39.21 34.77
CA ARG A 827 -35.65 39.03 35.98
C ARG A 827 -35.51 40.40 36.60
N GLU A 828 -36.40 41.31 36.19
CA GLU A 828 -36.94 42.28 37.08
C GLU A 828 -37.35 41.39 38.23
N ASN A 829 -36.57 41.43 39.31
CA ASN A 829 -37.02 40.98 40.59
C ASN A 829 -38.32 41.76 40.84
N LYS A 830 -39.44 41.21 40.37
CA LYS A 830 -40.79 41.68 40.69
C LYS A 830 -41.09 41.51 42.18
N GLY A 831 -40.12 41.06 42.98
CA GLY A 831 -40.17 40.94 44.43
C GLY A 831 -39.36 41.95 45.23
N ALA A 832 -38.54 42.83 44.63
CA ALA A 832 -37.84 43.84 45.41
C ALA A 832 -38.73 45.09 45.57
N ASP A 833 -39.45 45.18 46.69
CA ASP A 833 -40.31 46.33 47.07
C ASP A 833 -39.44 47.56 47.47
N VAL A 834 -38.57 47.99 46.55
CA VAL A 834 -37.75 49.19 46.70
C VAL A 834 -38.60 50.40 46.37
N GLN A 835 -38.91 51.20 47.40
CA GLN A 835 -39.78 52.36 47.27
C GLN A 835 -38.95 53.65 47.13
N LEU A 836 -39.32 54.46 46.14
CA LEU A 836 -38.73 55.76 45.86
C LEU A 836 -39.75 56.85 46.16
N PHE A 837 -39.45 57.73 47.11
CA PHE A 837 -40.36 58.83 47.44
C PHE A 837 -39.65 60.12 47.88
N PRO A 838 -40.04 61.29 47.35
CA PRO A 838 -40.93 61.48 46.20
C PRO A 838 -40.23 61.09 44.88
N ASN A 839 -40.98 60.50 43.95
CA ASN A 839 -40.54 60.26 42.57
C ASN A 839 -41.73 60.58 41.64
N PRO A 840 -41.76 61.71 40.94
CA PRO A 840 -40.61 62.60 40.64
C PRO A 840 -40.04 63.37 41.84
N ALA A 841 -38.72 63.59 41.82
CA ALA A 841 -37.94 64.27 42.85
C ALA A 841 -37.45 65.65 42.36
N ASN A 842 -37.47 66.67 43.23
CA ASN A 842 -36.96 68.01 42.88
C ASN A 842 -35.55 68.26 43.44
N THR A 843 -35.37 68.11 44.75
CA THR A 843 -34.09 68.32 45.42
C THR A 843 -33.51 67.05 46.04
N SER A 844 -34.37 66.10 46.44
CA SER A 844 -33.96 64.83 47.02
C SER A 844 -35.05 63.78 46.91
N PHE A 845 -34.68 62.50 46.96
CA PHE A 845 -35.60 61.40 47.18
C PHE A 845 -35.03 60.40 48.17
N ARG A 846 -35.92 59.64 48.80
CA ARG A 846 -35.56 58.52 49.67
C ARG A 846 -35.71 57.21 48.93
N VAL A 847 -34.76 56.31 49.13
CA VAL A 847 -34.78 54.90 48.73
C VAL A 847 -35.03 54.07 49.99
N VAL A 848 -36.12 53.31 50.00
CA VAL A 848 -36.43 52.33 51.05
C VAL A 848 -36.25 50.95 50.44
N MET A 849 -35.37 50.14 51.00
CA MET A 849 -35.04 48.79 50.53
C MET A 849 -35.43 47.75 51.60
N PRO A 850 -35.92 46.56 51.20
CA PRO A 850 -36.06 45.43 52.11
C PRO A 850 -34.73 45.11 52.81
N SER A 851 -34.78 44.70 54.08
CA SER A 851 -33.61 44.38 54.90
C SER A 851 -32.69 43.31 54.30
N GLU A 852 -33.25 42.44 53.47
CA GLU A 852 -32.54 41.35 52.78
C GLU A 852 -31.64 41.86 51.64
N MET A 853 -31.89 43.08 51.16
CA MET A 853 -31.13 43.73 50.09
C MET A 853 -30.03 44.66 50.63
N VAL A 854 -29.96 44.82 51.95
CA VAL A 854 -28.92 45.62 52.60
C VAL A 854 -27.63 44.81 52.57
N SER A 855 -26.62 45.34 51.90
CA SER A 855 -25.32 44.69 51.73
C SER A 855 -24.20 45.63 52.13
N GLU A 856 -23.23 45.15 52.92
CA GLU A 856 -22.02 45.91 53.26
C GLU A 856 -21.10 46.11 52.04
N THR A 857 -21.22 45.27 51.01
CA THR A 857 -20.38 45.29 49.80
C THR A 857 -21.11 45.79 48.55
N GLY A 858 -22.43 46.00 48.62
CA GLY A 858 -23.25 46.46 47.49
C GLY A 858 -23.22 47.96 47.27
N THR A 859 -23.30 48.40 46.00
CA THR A 859 -23.33 49.84 45.65
C THR A 859 -24.57 50.18 44.81
N LEU A 860 -25.27 51.23 45.20
CA LEU A 860 -26.34 51.87 44.43
C LEU A 860 -25.74 52.92 43.50
N HIS A 861 -26.06 52.86 42.21
CA HIS A 861 -25.65 53.80 41.18
C HIS A 861 -26.86 54.53 40.60
N LEU A 862 -26.80 55.85 40.47
CA LEU A 862 -27.72 56.62 39.62
C LEU A 862 -27.06 56.72 38.27
N VAL A 863 -27.73 56.29 37.23
CA VAL A 863 -27.23 56.43 35.87
C VAL A 863 -28.13 57.36 35.06
N ASN A 864 -27.52 58.15 34.17
CA ASN A 864 -28.27 58.94 33.20
C ASN A 864 -28.86 58.05 32.09
N SER A 865 -29.60 58.64 31.14
CA SER A 865 -30.21 57.91 30.02
C SER A 865 -29.22 57.25 29.06
N LEU A 866 -27.92 57.55 29.17
CA LEU A 866 -26.84 56.91 28.40
C LEU A 866 -26.15 55.79 29.20
N GLY A 867 -26.66 55.45 30.39
CA GLY A 867 -26.11 54.40 31.26
C GLY A 867 -24.89 54.81 32.08
N GLN A 868 -24.49 56.08 32.07
CA GLN A 868 -23.31 56.55 32.81
C GLN A 868 -23.66 56.89 34.27
N PRO A 869 -22.88 56.45 35.27
CA PRO A 869 -23.14 56.75 36.67
C PRO A 869 -22.88 58.24 36.98
N VAL A 870 -23.92 58.93 37.45
CA VAL A 870 -23.88 60.35 37.85
C VAL A 870 -23.78 60.54 39.37
N ALA A 871 -24.14 59.51 40.15
CA ALA A 871 -23.96 59.46 41.60
C ALA A 871 -23.91 58.01 42.07
N SER A 872 -23.26 57.72 43.20
CA SER A 872 -23.22 56.36 43.76
C SER A 872 -23.11 56.37 45.28
N MET A 873 -23.66 55.36 45.94
CA MET A 873 -23.62 55.24 47.41
C MET A 873 -23.69 53.78 47.86
N PRO A 874 -23.05 53.39 48.98
CA PRO A 874 -23.17 52.04 49.51
C PRO A 874 -24.61 51.67 49.87
N ALA A 875 -25.00 50.42 49.62
CA ALA A 875 -26.31 49.87 49.93
C ALA A 875 -26.38 49.26 51.35
N ASN A 876 -25.74 49.91 52.32
CA ASN A 876 -25.48 49.37 53.66
C ASN A 876 -26.53 49.75 54.72
N HIS A 877 -27.65 50.37 54.31
CA HIS A 877 -28.74 50.72 55.22
C HIS A 877 -30.11 50.58 54.53
N PRO A 878 -31.17 50.14 55.23
CA PRO A 878 -32.49 49.90 54.64
C PRO A 878 -33.22 51.17 54.18
N GLU A 879 -32.89 52.34 54.73
CA GLU A 879 -33.36 53.63 54.22
C GLU A 879 -32.19 54.55 53.89
N LEU A 880 -32.17 55.08 52.67
CA LEU A 880 -31.09 55.92 52.15
C LEU A 880 -31.66 57.19 51.52
N PHE A 881 -31.04 58.33 51.79
CA PHE A 881 -31.46 59.64 51.27
C PHE A 881 -30.48 60.14 50.22
N TRP A 882 -31.02 60.58 49.08
CA TRP A 882 -30.23 61.11 47.98
C TRP A 882 -30.59 62.55 47.67
N ASN A 883 -29.57 63.41 47.66
CA ASN A 883 -29.70 64.79 47.20
C ASN A 883 -29.36 64.87 45.71
N VAL A 884 -30.35 65.25 44.91
CA VAL A 884 -30.25 65.32 43.45
C VAL A 884 -30.52 66.72 42.90
N GLY A 885 -30.64 67.75 43.75
CA GLY A 885 -30.93 69.12 43.32
C GLY A 885 -29.86 69.76 42.41
N HIS A 886 -28.67 69.16 42.36
CA HIS A 886 -27.58 69.57 41.47
C HIS A 886 -27.66 68.92 40.08
N LEU A 887 -28.49 67.88 39.89
CA LEU A 887 -28.64 67.18 38.61
C LEU A 887 -29.62 67.92 37.69
N ALA A 888 -29.45 67.73 36.37
CA ALA A 888 -30.35 68.31 35.39
C ALA A 888 -31.73 67.58 35.41
N PRO A 889 -32.85 68.26 35.11
CA PRO A 889 -34.14 67.60 34.96
C PRO A 889 -34.06 66.51 33.88
N GLY A 890 -34.65 65.36 34.14
CA GLY A 890 -34.58 64.23 33.21
C GLY A 890 -34.90 62.89 33.85
N HIS A 891 -34.81 61.85 33.02
CA HIS A 891 -34.99 60.46 33.44
C HIS A 891 -33.64 59.83 33.76
N TYR A 892 -33.56 59.23 34.95
CA TYR A 892 -32.41 58.51 35.45
C TYR A 892 -32.84 57.10 35.87
N GLN A 893 -31.87 56.20 36.05
CA GLN A 893 -32.12 54.86 36.59
C GLN A 893 -31.28 54.63 37.84
N LEU A 894 -31.92 54.16 38.91
CA LEU A 894 -31.24 53.67 40.11
C LEU A 894 -30.95 52.17 39.93
N ILE A 895 -29.69 51.77 40.08
CA ILE A 895 -29.20 50.41 39.86
C ILE A 895 -28.46 49.94 41.12
N LEU A 896 -28.76 48.75 41.65
CA LEU A 896 -27.96 48.10 42.69
C LEU A 896 -27.03 47.05 42.05
N GLN A 897 -25.74 47.13 42.34
CA GLN A 897 -24.71 46.23 41.80
C GLN A 897 -23.90 45.58 42.94
N ASN A 898 -23.79 44.25 42.92
CA ASN A 898 -22.98 43.45 43.85
C ASN A 898 -22.06 42.52 43.03
N ASN A 899 -20.76 42.43 43.34
CA ASN A 899 -19.76 41.50 42.78
C ASN A 899 -20.13 40.86 41.42
N GLN A 900 -20.30 41.72 40.40
CA GLN A 900 -20.57 41.41 38.99
C GLN A 900 -22.01 41.05 38.55
N SER A 901 -23.03 41.16 39.41
CA SER A 901 -24.45 41.08 39.01
C SER A 901 -25.26 42.35 39.38
N ILE A 902 -26.23 42.70 38.53
CA ILE A 902 -27.19 43.80 38.78
C ILE A 902 -28.42 43.23 39.47
N ALA A 903 -28.71 43.69 40.69
CA ALA A 903 -29.80 43.17 41.51
C ALA A 903 -31.18 43.78 41.19
N PHE A 904 -31.24 45.06 40.79
CA PHE A 904 -32.46 45.72 40.29
C PHE A 904 -32.17 47.00 39.52
N ARG A 905 -33.19 47.49 38.79
CA ARG A 905 -33.24 48.85 38.20
C ARG A 905 -34.58 49.52 38.53
N LYS A 906 -34.57 50.79 38.96
CA LYS A 906 -35.79 51.61 39.19
C LYS A 906 -35.67 52.98 38.52
N PRO A 907 -36.69 53.44 37.78
CA PRO A 907 -36.67 54.76 37.17
C PRO A 907 -36.77 55.87 38.24
N VAL A 908 -35.95 56.89 38.10
CA VAL A 908 -35.96 58.12 38.92
C VAL A 908 -36.19 59.30 38.00
N ILE A 909 -37.24 60.08 38.24
CA ILE A 909 -37.55 61.28 37.47
C ILE A 909 -37.15 62.49 38.29
N ILE A 910 -36.30 63.35 37.74
CA ILE A 910 -35.92 64.62 38.38
C ILE A 910 -36.69 65.76 37.69
N THR A 911 -37.55 66.43 38.43
CA THR A 911 -38.38 67.55 37.98
C THR A 911 -38.03 68.79 38.80
N LYS A 912 -37.54 69.84 38.15
CA LYS A 912 -37.26 71.11 38.83
C LYS A 912 -38.53 71.89 39.16
#